data_AF-M9M5R8-F1
#
_entry.id   AF-M9M5R8-F1
#
_cell.length_a   1.000
_cell.length_b   1.000
_cell.length_c   1.000
_cell.angle_alpha   90.00
_cell.angle_beta   90.00
_cell.angle_gamma   90.00
#
_symmetry.space_group_name_H-M   'P 1'
#
loop_
_entity.id
_entity.type
_entity.pdbx_description
1 polymer ?
#
loop_
_entity_poly.entity_id
_entity_poly.type
_entity_poly.pdbx_seq_one_letter_code
_entity_poly.pdbx_strand_id
1 'polypeptide(L)'
;MHAGRFFGIVPLALIAALATSLLFSVSLVSAAGPERFATAPNGQGKVAVVFSDVKFDDKAAVWSLLADPQYQRVVVVTSGINKHRNAAQELVNFVDRQNEHLGSRNLKDKLKLIEGGNPLGMEAPHEVWYNGVPAMQIPRLNARDMHRELAGKKVAIFQIAPARLDDVKLVIDSADHGTVQSLMLLHGYNSRQADMAAQERFILQLRPLVKRNNPQGEVYFTSSFQSYAAKDGGKQPLQWVAQRFAPYDVDQAMRDPFWSQQIRAGSQFLPAGHQSPLPLHDREGLDRYIFEARRDPTRYAARRHAIYNHVDAILHSMSAEQKQERARLVGRLENTFKPEFGGAGTTIEMADAAHIAHFHRAQAANGAGGVWARYERGATAPGAAAGFQEVTQPAHADGVLLQGGHTALDRAWIDGLGPLQPAQQAGRGFRQRTSWAKTWGPCLWLLNSCPPPPRQLEQDTPHDLHLLQSQGGAVMQVLTVNVLLSTASFLAIPVLAAIKFEYRSASRSSTTKRSAGKSIMNLQYRGSTSVAITALIAVAVTWAHCTSLAMCMWTTMASIKGPAPAPTSFPGADKLRIGIVHARWNEECITPLVQGCVETITKAGVKPENIVIESVPGSWELPHGVSRLISGSQVQASSNVSDLMGATSLLDDNSKPSTPVAGSSSKPSKAALDAVIGIGVLIKGSTMHFEYISESCCSGLMRVGLDTGVPVILGVLTALTEDQALERSGVGRGANKGHNHGLDWGSAAVEYVSHHHPGLSPVQTHADLVPFFFVCDARMALKTNRWAEGKLA
;
A
#
# COMPACT_ATOMS: atom_id res chain seq x y z
N MET A 1 6.86 -4.73 76.04
CA MET A 1 8.28 -4.51 76.37
C MET A 1 9.14 -5.13 75.28
N HIS A 2 9.99 -4.30 74.66
CA HIS A 2 11.25 -4.57 73.92
C HIS A 2 11.21 -5.53 72.70
N ALA A 3 11.38 -5.07 71.45
CA ALA A 3 12.57 -4.44 70.81
C ALA A 3 13.77 -5.40 70.68
N GLY A 4 14.43 -5.61 69.54
CA GLY A 4 14.24 -5.03 68.21
C GLY A 4 15.31 -5.47 67.19
N ARG A 5 15.16 -4.90 65.98
CA ARG A 5 16.17 -4.54 64.96
C ARG A 5 17.14 -5.61 64.43
N PHE A 6 16.88 -6.04 63.19
CA PHE A 6 17.87 -5.95 62.10
C PHE A 6 17.15 -5.50 60.81
N PHE A 7 17.15 -4.19 60.58
CA PHE A 7 16.92 -3.57 59.26
C PHE A 7 18.29 -3.33 58.65
N GLY A 8 18.52 -3.78 57.41
CA GLY A 8 19.75 -3.46 56.70
C GLY A 8 19.90 -4.23 55.39
N ILE A 9 19.58 -3.53 54.30
CA ILE A 9 20.07 -3.80 52.93
C ILE A 9 19.40 -4.98 52.20
N VAL A 10 18.08 -4.95 51.97
CA VAL A 10 17.45 -5.35 50.68
C VAL A 10 16.03 -4.74 50.57
N PRO A 11 15.86 -3.45 50.19
CA PRO A 11 14.64 -3.17 49.41
C PRO A 11 14.77 -2.09 48.32
N LEU A 12 15.97 -1.75 47.82
CA LEU A 12 16.06 -0.87 46.64
C LEU A 12 16.02 -1.64 45.31
N ALA A 13 16.55 -2.86 45.26
CA ALA A 13 16.57 -3.65 44.02
C ALA A 13 15.17 -4.17 43.62
N LEU A 14 14.31 -4.50 44.59
CA LEU A 14 12.97 -5.02 44.34
C LEU A 14 11.98 -3.90 43.94
N ILE A 15 12.12 -2.71 44.53
CA ILE A 15 11.33 -1.53 44.17
C ILE A 15 11.77 -0.98 42.80
N ALA A 16 13.07 -1.01 42.50
CA ALA A 16 13.56 -0.69 41.15
C ALA A 16 13.07 -1.70 40.11
N ALA A 17 13.07 -3.01 40.41
CA ALA A 17 12.56 -4.04 39.48
C ALA A 17 11.05 -3.92 39.22
N LEU A 18 10.25 -3.57 40.25
CA LEU A 18 8.81 -3.35 40.11
C LEU A 18 8.46 -2.03 39.40
N ALA A 19 9.20 -0.95 39.67
CA ALA A 19 9.04 0.32 38.95
C ALA A 19 9.46 0.22 37.47
N THR A 20 10.51 -0.55 37.18
CA THR A 20 10.95 -0.80 35.80
C THR A 20 9.95 -1.69 35.04
N SER A 21 9.30 -2.63 35.72
CA SER A 21 8.24 -3.47 35.12
C SER A 21 6.93 -2.71 34.88
N LEU A 22 6.56 -1.77 35.75
CA LEU A 22 5.38 -0.92 35.55
C LEU A 22 5.61 0.10 34.41
N LEU A 23 6.80 0.69 34.29
CA LEU A 23 7.14 1.62 33.20
C LEU A 23 7.26 0.91 31.84
N PHE A 24 7.65 -0.36 31.82
CA PHE A 24 7.65 -1.17 30.59
C PHE A 24 6.23 -1.57 30.14
N SER A 25 5.32 -1.76 31.09
CA SER A 25 3.92 -2.12 30.81
C SER A 25 3.13 -0.96 30.19
N VAL A 26 3.43 0.29 30.57
CA VAL A 26 2.80 1.50 30.00
C VAL A 26 3.33 1.82 28.59
N SER A 27 4.55 1.39 28.24
CA SER A 27 5.14 1.64 26.92
C SER A 27 4.73 0.62 25.84
N LEU A 28 4.17 -0.53 26.23
CA LEU A 28 3.73 -1.59 25.30
C LEU A 28 2.26 -1.47 24.85
N VAL A 29 1.49 -0.57 25.44
CA VAL A 29 0.11 -0.26 25.00
C VAL A 29 0.07 0.67 23.77
N SER A 30 1.19 1.30 23.40
CA SER A 30 1.27 2.24 22.27
C SER A 30 1.72 1.61 20.93
N ALA A 31 1.89 0.29 20.86
CA ALA A 31 2.38 -0.40 19.66
C ALA A 31 1.59 -1.67 19.28
N ALA A 32 0.35 -1.78 19.77
CA ALA A 32 -0.64 -2.67 19.18
C ALA A 32 -1.41 -1.87 18.13
N GLY A 33 -1.30 -2.26 16.85
CA GLY A 33 -2.22 -1.77 15.83
C GLY A 33 -3.67 -2.00 16.29
N PRO A 34 -4.62 -1.10 15.95
CA PRO A 34 -5.99 -1.22 16.43
C PRO A 34 -6.50 -2.61 16.02
N GLU A 35 -7.03 -3.36 16.99
CA GLU A 35 -7.82 -4.55 16.70
C GLU A 35 -8.90 -4.14 15.71
N ARG A 36 -8.75 -4.63 14.48
CA ARG A 36 -9.58 -4.26 13.34
C ARG A 36 -10.91 -5.01 13.42
N PHE A 37 -11.98 -4.22 13.50
CA PHE A 37 -13.37 -4.54 13.17
C PHE A 37 -14.08 -5.58 14.06
N ALA A 38 -14.42 -5.15 15.29
CA ALA A 38 -15.69 -5.60 15.85
C ALA A 38 -16.82 -4.97 15.00
N THR A 39 -17.51 -5.80 14.21
CA THR A 39 -18.82 -5.44 13.65
C THR A 39 -19.71 -4.94 14.79
N ALA A 40 -20.22 -3.72 14.68
CA ALA A 40 -21.09 -3.16 15.69
C ALA A 40 -22.28 -4.10 15.95
N PRO A 41 -22.66 -4.36 17.22
CA PRO A 41 -23.63 -5.40 17.58
C PRO A 41 -25.08 -5.15 17.14
N ASN A 42 -25.36 -4.09 16.38
CA ASN A 42 -26.68 -3.81 15.80
C ASN A 42 -26.53 -3.57 14.29
N GLY A 43 -27.07 -4.48 13.48
CA GLY A 43 -26.93 -4.57 12.01
C GLY A 43 -27.49 -3.44 11.16
N GLN A 44 -27.35 -2.17 11.56
CA GLN A 44 -27.61 -0.99 10.73
C GLN A 44 -26.32 -0.55 10.03
N GLY A 45 -26.35 -0.44 8.70
CA GLY A 45 -25.22 0.06 7.91
C GLY A 45 -24.85 1.51 8.25
N LYS A 46 -23.61 1.93 7.95
CA LYS A 46 -23.15 3.32 8.11
C LYS A 46 -22.99 3.98 6.74
N VAL A 47 -23.37 5.25 6.63
CA VAL A 47 -23.23 6.08 5.43
C VAL A 47 -22.41 7.32 5.76
N ALA A 48 -21.50 7.67 4.86
CA ALA A 48 -20.84 8.97 4.88
C ALA A 48 -21.57 9.93 3.93
N VAL A 49 -21.90 11.13 4.39
CA VAL A 49 -22.34 12.22 3.52
C VAL A 49 -21.25 13.28 3.49
N VAL A 50 -20.80 13.69 2.31
CA VAL A 50 -19.63 14.57 2.15
C VAL A 50 -20.02 15.79 1.34
N PHE A 51 -19.80 16.99 1.86
CA PHE A 51 -19.86 18.23 1.08
C PHE A 51 -18.47 18.51 0.52
N SER A 52 -18.34 18.52 -0.81
CA SER A 52 -17.04 18.56 -1.49
C SER A 52 -17.06 19.49 -2.71
N ASP A 53 -15.96 20.21 -2.93
CA ASP A 53 -15.71 21.03 -4.12
C ASP A 53 -14.86 20.29 -5.18
N VAL A 54 -14.46 19.04 -4.90
CA VAL A 54 -13.80 18.09 -5.81
C VAL A 54 -12.39 18.53 -6.27
N LYS A 55 -11.69 19.31 -5.44
CA LYS A 55 -10.23 19.46 -5.54
C LYS A 55 -9.49 18.16 -5.20
N PHE A 56 -8.17 18.13 -5.32
CA PHE A 56 -7.40 16.89 -5.20
C PHE A 56 -7.44 16.31 -3.78
N ASP A 57 -7.28 17.16 -2.77
CA ASP A 57 -7.41 16.80 -1.36
C ASP A 57 -8.82 16.32 -1.01
N ASP A 58 -9.85 16.89 -1.64
CA ASP A 58 -11.24 16.43 -1.54
C ASP A 58 -11.46 15.06 -2.18
N LYS A 59 -10.92 14.85 -3.39
CA LYS A 59 -10.96 13.55 -4.07
C LYS A 59 -10.28 12.48 -3.21
N ALA A 60 -9.12 12.79 -2.63
CA ALA A 60 -8.42 11.90 -1.71
C ALA A 60 -9.22 11.61 -0.43
N ALA A 61 -9.92 12.61 0.11
CA ALA A 61 -10.82 12.47 1.26
C ALA A 61 -12.04 11.58 0.93
N VAL A 62 -12.65 11.76 -0.24
CA VAL A 62 -13.75 10.90 -0.70
C VAL A 62 -13.25 9.48 -0.92
N TRP A 63 -12.08 9.29 -1.53
CA TRP A 63 -11.47 7.97 -1.69
C TRP A 63 -11.21 7.29 -0.33
N SER A 64 -10.70 8.01 0.67
CA SER A 64 -10.46 7.41 1.99
C SER A 64 -11.76 6.91 2.63
N LEU A 65 -12.87 7.66 2.48
CA LEU A 65 -14.19 7.23 2.93
C LEU A 65 -14.75 6.05 2.12
N LEU A 66 -14.51 6.01 0.82
CA LEU A 66 -14.90 4.90 -0.05
C LEU A 66 -14.11 3.62 0.27
N ALA A 67 -12.82 3.75 0.57
CA ALA A 67 -11.93 2.65 0.93
C ALA A 67 -12.22 2.12 2.35
N ASP A 68 -12.71 2.97 3.25
CA ASP A 68 -13.02 2.56 4.61
C ASP A 68 -14.22 1.58 4.67
N PRO A 69 -14.02 0.37 5.21
CA PRO A 69 -15.08 -0.65 5.28
C PRO A 69 -16.19 -0.29 6.26
N GLN A 70 -16.00 0.69 7.16
CA GLN A 70 -17.07 1.11 8.07
C GLN A 70 -18.25 1.72 7.32
N TYR A 71 -18.03 2.32 6.15
CA TYR A 71 -19.07 2.94 5.33
C TYR A 71 -19.53 1.99 4.24
N GLN A 72 -20.84 1.76 4.14
CA GLN A 72 -21.44 0.96 3.05
C GLN A 72 -21.76 1.81 1.83
N ARG A 73 -21.93 3.12 2.03
CA ARG A 73 -22.25 4.10 1.00
C ARG A 73 -21.58 5.43 1.35
N VAL A 74 -21.11 6.14 0.33
CA VAL A 74 -20.59 7.50 0.42
C VAL A 74 -21.42 8.37 -0.53
N VAL A 75 -22.17 9.31 0.02
CA VAL A 75 -22.98 10.28 -0.71
C VAL A 75 -22.22 11.59 -0.76
N VAL A 76 -21.75 11.99 -1.94
CA VAL A 76 -21.04 13.25 -2.15
C VAL A 76 -22.01 14.27 -2.71
N VAL A 77 -22.19 15.36 -1.95
CA VAL A 77 -22.90 16.57 -2.34
C VAL A 77 -21.86 17.56 -2.86
N THR A 78 -21.88 17.81 -4.17
CA THR A 78 -20.99 18.82 -4.78
C THR A 78 -21.42 20.21 -4.30
N SER A 79 -20.51 20.97 -3.71
CA SER A 79 -20.81 22.18 -2.95
C SER A 79 -19.69 23.21 -3.07
N GLY A 80 -20.02 24.50 -2.99
CA GLY A 80 -19.01 25.57 -3.02
C GLY A 80 -18.41 25.87 -4.40
N ILE A 81 -18.99 25.31 -5.47
CA ILE A 81 -18.55 25.42 -6.87
C ILE A 81 -19.74 25.69 -7.79
N ASN A 82 -19.50 26.17 -9.00
CA ASN A 82 -20.55 26.38 -10.01
C ASN A 82 -20.67 25.20 -10.98
N LYS A 83 -19.56 24.60 -11.40
CA LYS A 83 -19.51 23.46 -12.35
C LYS A 83 -19.77 22.11 -11.68
N HIS A 84 -20.84 22.00 -10.89
CA HIS A 84 -21.21 20.80 -10.13
C HIS A 84 -21.16 19.51 -10.96
N ARG A 85 -21.71 19.55 -12.18
CA ARG A 85 -21.85 18.37 -13.06
C ARG A 85 -20.53 17.91 -13.67
N ASN A 86 -19.65 18.85 -14.01
CA ASN A 86 -18.30 18.55 -14.51
C ASN A 86 -17.43 18.02 -13.37
N ALA A 87 -17.52 18.64 -12.18
CA ALA A 87 -16.84 18.17 -10.99
C ALA A 87 -17.30 16.76 -10.60
N ALA A 88 -18.60 16.46 -10.66
CA ALA A 88 -19.12 15.12 -10.41
C ALA A 88 -18.59 14.08 -11.40
N GLN A 89 -18.56 14.40 -12.71
CA GLN A 89 -17.93 13.53 -13.70
C GLN A 89 -16.44 13.33 -13.41
N GLU A 90 -15.74 14.39 -13.02
CA GLU A 90 -14.32 14.30 -12.69
C GLU A 90 -14.06 13.45 -11.45
N LEU A 91 -14.93 13.49 -10.44
CA LEU A 91 -14.85 12.60 -9.28
C LEU A 91 -15.06 11.14 -9.67
N VAL A 92 -15.99 10.87 -10.60
CA VAL A 92 -16.16 9.52 -11.17
C VAL A 92 -14.89 9.08 -11.88
N ASN A 93 -14.34 9.93 -12.75
CA ASN A 93 -13.12 9.62 -13.49
C ASN A 93 -11.93 9.38 -12.55
N PHE A 94 -11.82 10.15 -11.46
CA PHE A 94 -10.84 9.96 -10.41
C PHE A 94 -10.98 8.59 -9.75
N VAL A 95 -12.20 8.20 -9.36
CA VAL A 95 -12.45 6.89 -8.73
C VAL A 95 -12.14 5.75 -9.69
N ASP A 96 -12.47 5.89 -10.98
CA ASP A 96 -12.14 4.89 -12.01
C ASP A 96 -10.61 4.73 -12.14
N ARG A 97 -9.88 5.84 -12.35
CA ARG A 97 -8.40 5.85 -12.39
C ARG A 97 -7.77 5.29 -11.12
N GLN A 98 -8.38 5.55 -9.97
CA GLN A 98 -7.88 5.10 -8.69
C GLN A 98 -8.12 3.60 -8.45
N ASN A 99 -9.25 3.07 -8.91
CA ASN A 99 -9.52 1.63 -8.89
C ASN A 99 -8.51 0.90 -9.79
N GLU A 100 -8.25 1.43 -10.98
CA GLU A 100 -7.21 0.93 -11.90
C GLU A 100 -5.83 0.98 -11.25
N HIS A 101 -5.44 2.14 -10.70
CA HIS A 101 -4.12 2.36 -10.10
C HIS A 101 -3.83 1.42 -8.93
N LEU A 102 -4.82 1.15 -8.07
CA LEU A 102 -4.64 0.33 -6.87
C LEU A 102 -5.02 -1.14 -7.06
N GLY A 103 -5.49 -1.54 -8.25
CA GLY A 103 -6.07 -2.87 -8.46
C GLY A 103 -7.21 -3.18 -7.47
N SER A 104 -7.93 -2.14 -7.03
CA SER A 104 -8.91 -2.23 -5.94
C SER A 104 -10.27 -2.72 -6.43
N ARG A 105 -11.12 -3.12 -5.49
CA ARG A 105 -12.55 -3.40 -5.76
C ARG A 105 -13.20 -2.19 -6.42
N ASN A 106 -14.31 -2.41 -7.12
CA ASN A 106 -15.10 -1.34 -7.70
C ASN A 106 -15.69 -0.40 -6.61
N LEU A 107 -14.92 0.62 -6.21
CA LEU A 107 -15.34 1.59 -5.19
C LEU A 107 -16.50 2.49 -5.68
N LYS A 108 -16.70 2.57 -6.99
CA LYS A 108 -17.75 3.36 -7.63
C LYS A 108 -19.14 2.92 -7.21
N ASP A 109 -19.34 1.64 -6.90
CA ASP A 109 -20.63 1.10 -6.44
C ASP A 109 -21.05 1.66 -5.07
N LYS A 110 -20.08 2.12 -4.27
CA LYS A 110 -20.32 2.82 -3.00
C LYS A 110 -20.55 4.32 -3.18
N LEU A 111 -20.30 4.88 -4.36
CA LEU A 111 -20.37 6.33 -4.60
C LEU A 111 -21.77 6.75 -5.07
N LYS A 112 -22.33 7.76 -4.42
CA LYS A 112 -23.54 8.46 -4.86
C LYS A 112 -23.24 9.95 -5.01
N LEU A 113 -23.66 10.56 -6.11
CA LEU A 113 -23.40 11.97 -6.41
C LEU A 113 -24.70 12.77 -6.44
N ILE A 114 -24.66 13.96 -5.82
CA ILE A 114 -25.79 14.89 -5.71
C ILE A 114 -25.29 16.33 -5.94
N GLU A 115 -26.08 17.14 -6.66
CA GLU A 115 -25.83 18.56 -6.89
C GLU A 115 -26.36 19.38 -5.70
N GLY A 116 -25.46 19.99 -4.92
CA GLY A 116 -25.78 20.92 -3.83
C GLY A 116 -25.79 22.38 -4.29
N GLY A 117 -25.49 23.31 -3.38
CA GLY A 117 -25.39 24.74 -3.69
C GLY A 117 -23.99 25.33 -3.52
N ASN A 118 -23.83 26.57 -3.99
CA ASN A 118 -22.63 27.38 -3.78
C ASN A 118 -22.95 28.57 -2.86
N PRO A 119 -22.55 28.55 -1.56
CA PRO A 119 -22.80 29.66 -0.65
C PRO A 119 -21.96 30.92 -0.96
N LEU A 120 -20.92 30.80 -1.78
CA LEU A 120 -20.02 31.91 -2.13
C LEU A 120 -20.50 32.69 -3.36
N GLY A 121 -21.35 32.09 -4.20
CA GLY A 121 -21.90 32.72 -5.40
C GLY A 121 -20.87 33.06 -6.49
N MET A 122 -19.64 32.56 -6.38
CA MET A 122 -18.54 32.81 -7.32
C MET A 122 -17.86 31.50 -7.72
N GLU A 123 -17.25 31.47 -8.91
CA GLU A 123 -16.49 30.30 -9.39
C GLU A 123 -15.26 30.09 -8.51
N ALA A 124 -15.04 28.85 -8.07
CA ALA A 124 -13.85 28.51 -7.32
C ALA A 124 -12.62 28.42 -8.26
N PRO A 125 -11.42 28.86 -7.84
CA PRO A 125 -10.24 28.88 -8.73
C PRO A 125 -9.86 27.51 -9.32
N HIS A 126 -10.13 26.41 -8.61
CA HIS A 126 -9.85 25.05 -9.05
C HIS A 126 -10.89 24.50 -10.04
N GLU A 127 -11.97 25.22 -10.35
CA GLU A 127 -12.95 24.80 -11.38
C GLU A 127 -12.35 24.76 -12.80
N VAL A 128 -11.16 25.33 -12.98
CA VAL A 128 -10.34 25.15 -14.19
C VAL A 128 -9.87 23.70 -14.39
N TRP A 129 -9.82 22.89 -13.34
CA TRP A 129 -9.43 21.48 -13.41
C TRP A 129 -10.49 20.62 -14.11
N TYR A 130 -11.74 21.09 -14.16
CA TYR A 130 -12.85 20.41 -14.81
C TYR A 130 -13.09 20.93 -16.23
N ASN A 131 -12.24 21.83 -16.74
CA ASN A 131 -12.35 22.32 -18.11
C ASN A 131 -12.14 21.17 -19.10
N GLY A 132 -13.07 21.00 -20.03
CA GLY A 132 -13.05 19.90 -21.00
C GLY A 132 -13.59 18.57 -20.46
N VAL A 133 -13.87 18.46 -19.15
CA VAL A 133 -14.58 17.29 -18.60
C VAL A 133 -16.06 17.41 -18.96
N PRO A 134 -16.71 16.38 -19.53
CA PRO A 134 -18.13 16.45 -19.88
C PRO A 134 -19.00 16.57 -18.62
N ALA A 135 -20.12 17.28 -18.74
CA ALA A 135 -21.06 17.41 -17.63
C ALA A 135 -21.89 16.12 -17.46
N MET A 136 -21.83 15.50 -16.29
CA MET A 136 -22.67 14.35 -15.92
C MET A 136 -24.04 14.81 -15.41
N GLN A 137 -25.10 14.08 -15.74
CA GLN A 137 -26.41 14.30 -15.11
C GLN A 137 -26.41 13.70 -13.71
N ILE A 138 -26.64 14.54 -12.70
CA ILE A 138 -26.78 14.16 -11.30
C ILE A 138 -28.05 14.80 -10.72
N PRO A 139 -28.73 14.15 -9.77
CA PRO A 139 -29.91 14.71 -9.14
C PRO A 139 -29.54 15.93 -8.29
N ARG A 140 -30.41 16.93 -8.27
CA ARG A 140 -30.31 18.02 -7.28
C ARG A 140 -30.67 17.53 -5.90
N LEU A 141 -30.02 18.11 -4.90
CA LEU A 141 -30.26 17.82 -3.50
C LEU A 141 -31.74 18.03 -3.16
N ASN A 142 -32.40 16.96 -2.72
CA ASN A 142 -33.79 16.96 -2.31
C ASN A 142 -34.03 15.92 -1.22
N ALA A 143 -35.04 16.16 -0.38
CA ALA A 143 -35.29 15.34 0.80
C ALA A 143 -35.63 13.88 0.46
N ARG A 144 -36.36 13.63 -0.63
CA ARG A 144 -36.80 12.28 -1.02
C ARG A 144 -35.62 11.38 -1.40
N ASP A 145 -34.74 11.88 -2.26
CA ASP A 145 -33.59 11.10 -2.71
C ASP A 145 -32.55 10.96 -1.61
N MET A 146 -32.35 12.00 -0.79
CA MET A 146 -31.46 11.92 0.37
C MET A 146 -31.97 10.91 1.39
N HIS A 147 -33.26 10.95 1.74
CA HIS A 147 -33.86 9.99 2.66
C HIS A 147 -33.70 8.54 2.16
N ARG A 148 -33.86 8.28 0.86
CA ARG A 148 -33.63 6.94 0.28
C ARG A 148 -32.21 6.43 0.53
N GLU A 149 -31.21 7.30 0.48
CA GLU A 149 -29.82 6.92 0.71
C GLU A 149 -29.52 6.72 2.21
N LEU A 150 -30.19 7.47 3.10
CA LEU A 150 -29.91 7.51 4.54
C LEU A 150 -30.80 6.60 5.40
N ALA A 151 -32.00 6.25 4.94
CA ALA A 151 -32.98 5.49 5.72
C ALA A 151 -32.41 4.18 6.29
N GLY A 152 -32.67 3.94 7.58
CA GLY A 152 -32.24 2.76 8.34
C GLY A 152 -30.74 2.67 8.63
N LYS A 153 -29.96 3.73 8.37
CA LYS A 153 -28.49 3.72 8.46
C LYS A 153 -27.98 4.79 9.40
N LYS A 154 -26.86 4.51 10.07
CA LYS A 154 -26.10 5.49 10.84
C LYS A 154 -25.43 6.48 9.88
N VAL A 155 -25.53 7.77 10.15
CA VAL A 155 -25.05 8.82 9.25
C VAL A 155 -23.86 9.55 9.88
N ALA A 156 -22.76 9.65 9.15
CA ALA A 156 -21.64 10.54 9.46
C ALA A 156 -21.53 11.60 8.35
N ILE A 157 -21.55 12.87 8.73
CA ILE A 157 -21.48 14.00 7.80
C ILE A 157 -20.07 14.58 7.85
N PHE A 158 -19.50 14.85 6.68
CA PHE A 158 -18.18 15.43 6.48
C PHE A 158 -18.33 16.70 5.65
N GLN A 159 -18.03 17.85 6.24
CA GLN A 159 -18.00 19.12 5.53
C GLN A 159 -16.56 19.51 5.25
N ILE A 160 -16.15 19.22 4.02
CA ILE A 160 -14.82 19.53 3.47
C ILE A 160 -14.92 20.53 2.31
N ALA A 161 -16.05 21.22 2.16
CA ALA A 161 -16.19 22.36 1.26
C ALA A 161 -17.21 23.36 1.82
N PRO A 162 -17.19 24.63 1.37
CA PRO A 162 -18.25 25.59 1.66
C PRO A 162 -19.61 25.01 1.32
N ALA A 163 -20.52 24.94 2.31
CA ALA A 163 -21.86 24.41 2.15
C ALA A 163 -22.92 25.42 2.59
N ARG A 164 -24.08 25.41 1.92
CA ARG A 164 -25.24 26.19 2.36
C ARG A 164 -25.81 25.55 3.62
N LEU A 165 -26.23 26.40 4.57
CA LEU A 165 -26.88 25.91 5.79
C LEU A 165 -28.14 25.09 5.48
N ASP A 166 -28.93 25.52 4.49
CA ASP A 166 -30.14 24.82 4.04
C ASP A 166 -29.82 23.41 3.53
N ASP A 167 -28.70 23.24 2.82
CA ASP A 167 -28.29 21.94 2.28
C ASP A 167 -27.89 21.00 3.43
N VAL A 168 -27.09 21.48 4.39
CA VAL A 168 -26.71 20.73 5.60
C VAL A 168 -27.94 20.35 6.41
N LYS A 169 -28.86 21.30 6.61
CA LYS A 169 -30.14 21.07 7.29
C LYS A 169 -30.98 20.01 6.58
N LEU A 170 -31.10 20.09 5.26
CA LEU A 170 -31.84 19.12 4.45
C LEU A 170 -31.25 17.72 4.60
N VAL A 171 -29.92 17.56 4.60
CA VAL A 171 -29.27 16.26 4.85
C VAL A 171 -29.63 15.71 6.23
N ILE A 172 -29.51 16.53 7.28
CA ILE A 172 -29.81 16.12 8.66
C ILE A 172 -31.29 15.75 8.82
N ASP A 173 -32.20 16.54 8.27
CA ASP A 173 -33.65 16.31 8.37
C ASP A 173 -34.14 15.14 7.51
N SER A 174 -33.37 14.74 6.49
CA SER A 174 -33.69 13.58 5.65
C SER A 174 -33.25 12.26 6.27
N ALA A 175 -32.34 12.29 7.25
CA ALA A 175 -31.93 11.11 8.00
C ALA A 175 -32.98 10.74 9.05
N ASP A 176 -33.14 9.43 9.31
CA ASP A 176 -34.03 8.96 10.37
C ASP A 176 -33.63 9.55 11.73
N HIS A 177 -34.61 9.79 12.59
CA HIS A 177 -34.36 10.33 13.92
C HIS A 177 -33.42 9.41 14.72
N GLY A 178 -32.41 9.97 15.37
CA GLY A 178 -31.43 9.24 16.17
C GLY A 178 -30.27 8.64 15.36
N THR A 179 -30.20 8.84 14.05
CA THR A 179 -29.21 8.17 13.19
C THR A 179 -28.00 9.03 12.83
N VAL A 180 -28.10 10.36 12.87
CA VAL A 180 -26.95 11.26 12.63
C VAL A 180 -26.00 11.17 13.82
N GLN A 181 -24.86 10.50 13.64
CA GLN A 181 -23.90 10.24 14.72
C GLN A 181 -22.90 11.39 14.89
N SER A 182 -22.45 11.96 13.78
CA SER A 182 -21.42 12.98 13.79
C SER A 182 -21.50 13.90 12.59
N LEU A 183 -21.17 15.18 12.78
CA LEU A 183 -20.83 16.10 11.72
C LEU A 183 -19.42 16.61 11.96
N MET A 184 -18.49 16.29 11.06
CA MET A 184 -17.13 16.82 11.07
C MET A 184 -17.04 18.03 10.13
N LEU A 185 -16.53 19.16 10.62
CA LEU A 185 -16.21 20.34 9.84
C LEU A 185 -14.70 20.61 9.87
N LEU A 186 -14.09 20.72 8.69
CA LEU A 186 -12.77 21.33 8.57
C LEU A 186 -12.91 22.86 8.58
N HIS A 187 -12.46 23.50 9.65
CA HIS A 187 -12.52 24.95 9.80
C HIS A 187 -11.36 25.63 9.07
N GLY A 188 -11.68 26.64 8.27
CA GLY A 188 -10.74 27.35 7.42
C GLY A 188 -11.39 27.82 6.13
N TYR A 189 -10.93 27.33 4.98
CA TYR A 189 -11.61 27.59 3.71
C TYR A 189 -12.97 26.87 3.64
N ASN A 190 -13.05 25.65 4.17
CA ASN A 190 -14.20 24.75 4.03
C ASN A 190 -15.42 25.18 4.88
N SER A 191 -15.22 26.09 5.83
CA SER A 191 -16.29 26.73 6.62
C SER A 191 -16.74 28.09 6.06
N ARG A 192 -16.11 28.59 4.98
CA ARG A 192 -16.42 29.92 4.45
C ARG A 192 -17.87 30.05 4.01
N GLN A 193 -18.42 31.22 4.28
CA GLN A 193 -19.71 31.67 3.81
C GLN A 193 -19.53 33.01 3.07
N ALA A 194 -20.63 33.61 2.60
CA ALA A 194 -20.62 34.90 1.91
C ALA A 194 -19.90 36.00 2.71
N ASP A 195 -20.02 35.99 4.04
CA ASP A 195 -19.33 36.90 4.95
C ASP A 195 -19.11 36.24 6.33
N MET A 196 -18.37 36.94 7.22
CA MET A 196 -18.05 36.44 8.56
C MET A 196 -19.28 36.28 9.45
N ALA A 197 -20.30 37.12 9.30
CA ALA A 197 -21.52 37.01 10.09
C ALA A 197 -22.37 35.81 9.65
N ALA A 198 -22.41 35.52 8.34
CA ALA A 198 -23.00 34.31 7.79
C ALA A 198 -22.25 33.06 8.25
N GLN A 199 -20.91 33.11 8.29
CA GLN A 199 -20.08 32.02 8.81
C GLN A 199 -20.32 31.77 10.31
N GLU A 200 -20.39 32.81 11.13
CA GLU A 200 -20.73 32.69 12.54
C GLU A 200 -22.12 32.06 12.71
N ARG A 201 -23.15 32.57 12.02
CA ARG A 201 -24.50 31.99 12.06
C ARG A 201 -24.53 30.54 11.61
N PHE A 202 -23.76 30.19 10.58
CA PHE A 202 -23.65 28.84 10.06
C PHE A 202 -23.10 27.88 11.11
N ILE A 203 -21.92 28.18 11.67
CA ILE A 203 -21.23 27.31 12.63
C ILE A 203 -22.08 27.12 13.90
N LEU A 204 -22.67 28.20 14.42
CA LEU A 204 -23.49 28.15 15.63
C LEU A 204 -24.77 27.31 15.48
N GLN A 205 -25.24 27.05 14.26
CA GLN A 205 -26.43 26.24 14.02
C GLN A 205 -26.14 24.74 13.86
N LEU A 206 -24.90 24.34 13.58
CA LEU A 206 -24.59 22.93 13.28
C LEU A 206 -24.91 22.00 14.44
N ARG A 207 -24.47 22.32 15.66
CA ARG A 207 -24.68 21.44 16.82
C ARG A 207 -26.14 21.35 17.24
N PRO A 208 -26.91 22.45 17.32
CA PRO A 208 -28.36 22.36 17.50
C PRO A 208 -29.08 21.50 16.46
N LEU A 209 -28.67 21.55 15.19
CA LEU A 209 -29.24 20.71 14.13
C LEU A 209 -28.93 19.22 14.36
N VAL A 210 -27.67 18.87 14.63
CA VAL A 210 -27.25 17.49 14.90
C VAL A 210 -27.95 16.93 16.14
N LYS A 211 -27.97 17.69 17.24
CA LYS A 211 -28.61 17.30 18.51
C LYS A 211 -30.13 17.10 18.38
N ARG A 212 -30.77 17.86 17.49
CA ARG A 212 -32.21 17.71 17.19
C ARG A 212 -32.51 16.39 16.50
N ASN A 213 -31.67 15.94 15.57
CA ASN A 213 -31.83 14.61 14.98
C ASN A 213 -31.45 13.52 15.98
N ASN A 214 -30.30 13.65 16.65
CA ASN A 214 -29.78 12.66 17.58
C ASN A 214 -29.17 13.34 18.82
N PRO A 215 -29.77 13.20 20.02
CA PRO A 215 -29.23 13.78 21.25
C PRO A 215 -27.79 13.32 21.57
N GLN A 216 -27.41 12.12 21.13
CA GLN A 216 -26.06 11.56 21.29
C GLN A 216 -25.11 11.96 20.15
N GLY A 217 -25.63 12.52 19.05
CA GLY A 217 -24.82 12.99 17.93
C GLY A 217 -24.02 14.23 18.30
N GLU A 218 -22.85 14.41 17.71
CA GLU A 218 -21.95 15.52 18.06
C GLU A 218 -21.32 16.18 16.84
N VAL A 219 -20.99 17.47 16.98
CA VAL A 219 -20.24 18.23 15.96
C VAL A 219 -18.76 18.22 16.33
N TYR A 220 -17.92 17.87 15.36
CA TYR A 220 -16.48 17.84 15.51
C TYR A 220 -15.84 18.88 14.61
N PHE A 221 -14.95 19.69 15.18
CA PHE A 221 -14.16 20.67 14.46
C PHE A 221 -12.73 20.17 14.34
N THR A 222 -12.17 20.36 13.15
CA THR A 222 -10.73 20.23 12.93
C THR A 222 -10.21 21.48 12.24
N SER A 223 -8.93 21.81 12.38
CA SER A 223 -8.33 23.01 11.80
C SER A 223 -6.82 22.84 11.65
N SER A 224 -6.25 23.29 10.53
CA SER A 224 -4.80 23.18 10.29
C SER A 224 -3.94 24.02 11.25
N PHE A 225 -4.56 24.92 12.02
CA PHE A 225 -3.87 25.81 12.96
C PHE A 225 -4.16 25.52 14.45
N GLN A 226 -5.23 24.77 14.76
CA GLN A 226 -5.56 24.38 16.15
C GLN A 226 -5.52 22.88 16.39
N SER A 227 -5.76 22.05 15.37
CA SER A 227 -5.73 20.59 15.53
C SER A 227 -4.31 20.04 15.52
N TYR A 228 -3.39 20.70 14.80
CA TYR A 228 -2.01 20.27 14.64
C TYR A 228 -1.06 21.21 15.36
N ALA A 229 -0.04 20.65 16.01
CA ALA A 229 1.01 21.44 16.66
C ALA A 229 1.87 22.22 15.65
N ALA A 230 2.05 21.67 14.45
CA ALA A 230 2.72 22.30 13.33
C ALA A 230 1.70 22.63 12.23
N LYS A 231 1.89 23.78 11.55
CA LYS A 231 0.98 24.29 10.50
C LYS A 231 1.00 23.48 9.20
N ASP A 232 1.65 22.33 9.18
CA ASP A 232 1.86 21.45 8.03
C ASP A 232 1.02 20.16 8.09
N GLY A 233 0.07 20.06 9.03
CA GLY A 233 -0.79 18.89 9.25
C GLY A 233 -1.47 18.32 8.01
N GLY A 234 -1.75 19.17 7.01
CA GLY A 234 -2.38 18.78 5.75
C GLY A 234 -1.43 18.44 4.60
N LYS A 235 -0.14 18.79 4.65
CA LYS A 235 0.78 18.60 3.52
C LYS A 235 1.48 17.25 3.59
N GLN A 236 1.56 16.56 2.45
CA GLN A 236 2.21 15.27 2.33
C GLN A 236 3.36 15.29 1.33
N PRO A 237 4.46 14.55 1.56
CA PRO A 237 5.56 14.43 0.60
C PRO A 237 5.08 13.85 -0.73
N LEU A 238 5.49 14.45 -1.85
CA LEU A 238 5.14 14.01 -3.20
C LEU A 238 5.42 12.51 -3.41
N GLN A 239 6.56 12.02 -2.94
CA GLN A 239 6.94 10.61 -3.09
C GLN A 239 5.90 9.67 -2.46
N TRP A 240 5.31 10.04 -1.32
CA TRP A 240 4.27 9.23 -0.71
C TRP A 240 2.95 9.35 -1.48
N VAL A 241 2.53 10.56 -1.83
CA VAL A 241 1.28 10.79 -2.59
C VAL A 241 1.32 10.06 -3.95
N ALA A 242 2.43 10.13 -4.66
CA ALA A 242 2.63 9.48 -5.96
C ALA A 242 2.60 7.94 -5.93
N GLN A 243 2.79 7.33 -4.75
CA GLN A 243 2.65 5.88 -4.58
C GLN A 243 1.20 5.44 -4.30
N ARG A 244 0.29 6.39 -4.05
CA ARG A 244 -1.08 6.11 -3.57
C ARG A 244 -2.13 6.56 -4.56
N PHE A 245 -1.88 7.62 -5.31
CA PHE A 245 -2.85 8.20 -6.24
C PHE A 245 -2.35 8.09 -7.67
N ALA A 246 -3.29 7.89 -8.58
CA ALA A 246 -3.01 7.78 -10.00
C ALA A 246 -2.16 8.98 -10.50
N PRO A 247 -1.13 8.76 -11.34
CA PRO A 247 -0.21 9.82 -11.78
C PRO A 247 -0.90 11.04 -12.38
N TYR A 248 -2.00 10.85 -13.11
CA TYR A 248 -2.80 11.94 -13.67
C TYR A 248 -3.30 12.91 -12.60
N ASP A 249 -3.84 12.40 -11.50
CA ASP A 249 -4.44 13.21 -10.44
C ASP A 249 -3.37 13.92 -9.61
N VAL A 250 -2.24 13.26 -9.38
CA VAL A 250 -1.06 13.87 -8.76
C VAL A 250 -0.53 15.01 -9.63
N ASP A 251 -0.47 14.81 -10.95
CA ASP A 251 -0.07 15.85 -11.89
C ASP A 251 -1.04 17.02 -11.96
N GLN A 252 -2.35 16.74 -11.95
CA GLN A 252 -3.38 17.78 -11.90
C GLN A 252 -3.21 18.66 -10.65
N ALA A 253 -2.98 18.05 -9.48
CA ALA A 253 -2.71 18.77 -8.23
C ALA A 253 -1.41 19.61 -8.30
N MET A 254 -0.40 19.14 -9.02
CA MET A 254 0.85 19.89 -9.20
C MET A 254 0.70 21.08 -10.15
N ARG A 255 -0.28 21.05 -11.07
CA ARG A 255 -0.59 22.10 -12.05
C ARG A 255 -1.55 23.17 -11.53
N ASP A 256 -1.73 23.27 -10.22
CA ASP A 256 -2.62 24.27 -9.63
C ASP A 256 -2.18 25.71 -10.03
N PRO A 257 -3.05 26.50 -10.69
CA PRO A 257 -2.72 27.87 -11.10
C PRO A 257 -2.54 28.83 -9.91
N PHE A 258 -2.87 28.41 -8.69
CA PHE A 258 -2.54 29.10 -7.46
C PHE A 258 -1.08 29.58 -7.45
N TRP A 259 -0.15 28.72 -7.88
CA TRP A 259 1.29 28.99 -7.80
C TRP A 259 1.70 30.17 -8.68
N SER A 260 1.35 30.13 -9.96
CA SER A 260 1.68 31.22 -10.90
C SER A 260 0.94 32.50 -10.56
N GLN A 261 -0.31 32.41 -10.09
CA GLN A 261 -1.10 33.57 -9.69
C GLN A 261 -0.44 34.33 -8.54
N GLN A 262 0.07 33.65 -7.50
CA GLN A 262 0.73 34.35 -6.39
C GLN A 262 2.07 34.97 -6.84
N ILE A 263 2.87 34.28 -7.67
CA ILE A 263 4.13 34.83 -8.18
C ILE A 263 3.87 36.08 -9.01
N ARG A 264 2.89 36.06 -9.92
CA ARG A 264 2.53 37.23 -10.74
C ARG A 264 2.01 38.39 -9.89
N ALA A 265 1.16 38.09 -8.90
CA ALA A 265 0.65 39.11 -7.97
C ALA A 265 1.76 39.73 -7.11
N GLY A 266 2.78 38.97 -6.73
CA GLY A 266 3.96 39.50 -6.02
C GLY A 266 4.91 40.27 -6.94
N SER A 267 5.03 39.86 -8.19
CA SER A 267 6.00 40.45 -9.15
C SER A 267 5.74 41.92 -9.46
N GLN A 268 4.52 42.43 -9.22
CA GLN A 268 4.20 43.85 -9.38
C GLN A 268 4.97 44.78 -8.41
N PHE A 269 5.55 44.23 -7.34
CA PHE A 269 6.31 44.99 -6.34
C PHE A 269 7.82 45.05 -6.64
N LEU A 270 8.28 44.42 -7.73
CA LEU A 270 9.68 44.48 -8.12
C LEU A 270 10.01 45.85 -8.76
N PRO A 271 11.25 46.36 -8.62
CA PRO A 271 11.67 47.62 -9.22
C PRO A 271 11.54 47.61 -10.76
N ALA A 272 11.25 48.79 -11.33
CA ALA A 272 11.22 48.95 -12.78
C ALA A 272 12.57 48.55 -13.41
N GLY A 273 12.54 47.71 -14.45
CA GLY A 273 13.73 47.19 -15.11
C GLY A 273 14.30 45.89 -14.50
N HIS A 274 13.71 45.36 -13.43
CA HIS A 274 14.09 44.05 -12.90
C HIS A 274 13.86 42.95 -13.94
N GLN A 275 14.93 42.27 -14.37
CA GLN A 275 14.83 41.15 -15.31
C GLN A 275 14.50 39.87 -14.54
N SER A 276 13.27 39.38 -14.71
CA SER A 276 12.88 38.09 -14.13
C SER A 276 13.37 36.93 -15.02
N PRO A 277 13.95 35.87 -14.43
CA PRO A 277 14.23 34.63 -15.15
C PRO A 277 12.96 33.81 -15.42
N LEU A 278 11.81 34.21 -14.89
CA LEU A 278 10.54 33.52 -15.04
C LEU A 278 9.73 34.12 -16.20
N PRO A 279 8.99 33.31 -16.96
CA PRO A 279 8.15 33.78 -18.07
C PRO A 279 6.86 34.45 -17.56
N LEU A 280 6.95 35.60 -16.88
CA LEU A 280 5.82 36.25 -16.18
C LEU A 280 4.67 36.71 -17.10
N HIS A 281 4.98 36.98 -18.37
CA HIS A 281 4.02 37.42 -19.39
C HIS A 281 3.36 36.24 -20.12
N ASP A 282 3.96 35.06 -20.10
CA ASP A 282 3.39 33.83 -20.64
C ASP A 282 2.88 32.97 -19.47
N ARG A 283 1.57 33.06 -19.22
CA ARG A 283 0.93 32.34 -18.13
C ARG A 283 1.14 30.83 -18.24
N GLU A 284 0.97 30.27 -19.42
CA GLU A 284 1.05 28.82 -19.63
C GLU A 284 2.50 28.33 -19.50
N GLY A 285 3.45 29.12 -20.01
CA GLY A 285 4.88 28.91 -19.81
C GLY A 285 5.27 28.94 -18.34
N LEU A 286 4.73 29.87 -17.55
CA LEU A 286 4.99 29.95 -16.10
C LEU A 286 4.40 28.76 -15.34
N ASP A 287 3.15 28.38 -15.64
CA ASP A 287 2.50 27.20 -15.05
C ASP A 287 3.32 25.93 -15.32
N ARG A 288 3.79 25.75 -16.57
CA ARG A 288 4.65 24.64 -16.97
C ARG A 288 6.02 24.68 -16.27
N TYR A 289 6.62 25.87 -16.18
CA TYR A 289 7.90 26.06 -15.51
C TYR A 289 7.85 25.63 -14.04
N ILE A 290 6.79 26.04 -13.33
CA ILE A 290 6.56 25.68 -11.94
C ILE A 290 6.25 24.19 -11.80
N PHE A 291 5.39 23.64 -12.66
CA PHE A 291 5.04 22.23 -12.64
C PHE A 291 6.28 21.34 -12.77
N GLU A 292 7.16 21.61 -13.74
CA GLU A 292 8.41 20.85 -13.91
C GLU A 292 9.31 20.96 -12.68
N ALA A 293 9.45 22.17 -12.12
CA ALA A 293 10.23 22.42 -10.90
C ALA A 293 9.69 21.68 -9.66
N ARG A 294 8.38 21.40 -9.62
CA ARG A 294 7.73 20.64 -8.54
C ARG A 294 7.78 19.12 -8.78
N ARG A 295 7.54 18.68 -10.01
CA ARG A 295 7.45 17.26 -10.37
C ARG A 295 8.78 16.52 -10.18
N ASP A 296 9.88 17.15 -10.57
CA ASP A 296 11.21 16.53 -10.48
C ASP A 296 12.22 17.53 -9.88
N PRO A 297 12.27 17.63 -8.54
CA PRO A 297 13.08 18.64 -7.87
C PRO A 297 14.58 18.53 -8.11
N THR A 298 15.08 17.31 -8.35
CA THR A 298 16.50 17.05 -8.58
C THR A 298 16.88 17.43 -10.01
N ARG A 299 16.09 17.03 -11.02
CA ARG A 299 16.34 17.38 -12.42
C ARG A 299 16.20 18.87 -12.69
N TYR A 300 15.23 19.54 -12.04
CA TYR A 300 14.93 20.95 -12.27
C TYR A 300 15.38 21.86 -11.12
N ALA A 301 16.46 21.51 -10.42
CA ALA A 301 17.01 22.28 -9.30
C ALA A 301 17.27 23.77 -9.65
N ALA A 302 17.81 24.04 -10.85
CA ALA A 302 18.04 25.41 -11.31
C ALA A 302 16.75 26.23 -11.40
N ARG A 303 15.64 25.60 -11.84
CA ARG A 303 14.33 26.27 -11.93
C ARG A 303 13.74 26.55 -10.56
N ARG A 304 13.92 25.64 -9.61
CA ARG A 304 13.52 25.84 -8.21
C ARG A 304 14.26 27.00 -7.58
N HIS A 305 15.59 27.07 -7.78
CA HIS A 305 16.38 28.20 -7.32
C HIS A 305 15.95 29.52 -7.96
N ALA A 306 15.62 29.52 -9.26
CA ALA A 306 15.10 30.71 -9.93
C ALA A 306 13.77 31.19 -9.32
N ILE A 307 12.83 30.27 -9.04
CA ILE A 307 11.57 30.61 -8.37
C ILE A 307 11.83 31.12 -6.95
N TYR A 308 12.66 30.44 -6.18
CA TYR A 308 13.00 30.84 -4.81
C TYR A 308 13.60 32.26 -4.78
N ASN A 309 14.61 32.53 -5.60
CA ASN A 309 15.26 33.83 -5.67
C ASN A 309 14.31 34.93 -6.14
N HIS A 310 13.43 34.63 -7.09
CA HIS A 310 12.41 35.59 -7.56
C HIS A 310 11.41 35.94 -6.45
N VAL A 311 10.94 34.93 -5.70
CA VAL A 311 10.07 35.14 -4.52
C VAL A 311 10.79 35.94 -3.44
N ASP A 312 12.07 35.65 -3.20
CA ASP A 312 12.88 36.37 -2.23
C ASP A 312 13.08 37.84 -2.64
N ALA A 313 13.32 38.11 -3.92
CA ALA A 313 13.42 39.47 -4.46
C ALA A 313 12.11 40.26 -4.30
N ILE A 314 10.95 39.62 -4.52
CA ILE A 314 9.64 40.23 -4.26
C ILE A 314 9.55 40.67 -2.80
N LEU A 315 9.84 39.77 -1.87
CA LEU A 315 9.73 40.03 -0.43
C LEU A 315 10.70 41.12 0.05
N HIS A 316 11.90 41.22 -0.53
CA HIS A 316 12.86 42.28 -0.20
C HIS A 316 12.48 43.64 -0.80
N SER A 317 11.76 43.67 -1.92
CA SER A 317 11.36 44.90 -2.61
C SER A 317 10.13 45.57 -1.99
N MET A 318 9.33 44.84 -1.20
CA MET A 318 8.13 45.37 -0.54
C MET A 318 8.46 46.19 0.71
N SER A 319 7.84 47.36 0.86
CA SER A 319 7.90 48.17 2.09
C SER A 319 7.18 47.50 3.26
N ALA A 320 7.41 47.98 4.50
CA ALA A 320 6.73 47.46 5.68
C ALA A 320 5.20 47.65 5.59
N GLU A 321 4.75 48.80 5.10
CA GLU A 321 3.34 49.12 4.90
C GLU A 321 2.71 48.20 3.84
N GLN A 322 3.40 47.97 2.72
CA GLN A 322 2.94 47.06 1.67
C GLN A 322 2.85 45.61 2.17
N LYS A 323 3.82 45.18 2.99
CA LYS A 323 3.79 43.85 3.61
C LYS A 323 2.60 43.69 4.56
N GLN A 324 2.27 44.74 5.30
CA GLN A 324 1.10 44.75 6.19
C GLN A 324 -0.22 44.72 5.39
N GLU A 325 -0.35 45.55 4.35
CA GLU A 325 -1.54 45.58 3.49
C GLU A 325 -1.75 44.24 2.76
N ARG A 326 -0.65 43.60 2.34
CA ARG A 326 -0.64 42.33 1.60
C ARG A 326 -0.22 41.14 2.45
N ALA A 327 -0.48 41.17 3.76
CA ALA A 327 -0.04 40.15 4.72
C ALA A 327 -0.38 38.71 4.30
N ARG A 328 -1.54 38.48 3.65
CA ARG A 328 -1.93 37.16 3.12
C ARG A 328 -1.02 36.66 1.98
N LEU A 329 -0.65 37.55 1.05
CA LEU A 329 0.26 37.21 -0.05
C LEU A 329 1.66 36.95 0.50
N VAL A 330 2.15 37.86 1.35
CA VAL A 330 3.45 37.73 2.02
C VAL A 330 3.54 36.41 2.79
N GLY A 331 2.52 36.11 3.61
CA GLY A 331 2.47 34.85 4.35
C GLY A 331 2.50 33.61 3.46
N ARG A 332 1.90 33.64 2.26
CA ARG A 332 2.01 32.53 1.28
C ARG A 332 3.41 32.44 0.70
N LEU A 333 3.99 33.56 0.27
CA LEU A 333 5.34 33.58 -0.29
C LEU A 333 6.39 33.09 0.72
N GLU A 334 6.31 33.56 1.96
CA GLU A 334 7.23 33.19 3.04
C GLU A 334 7.02 31.77 3.56
N ASN A 335 5.79 31.37 3.86
CA ASN A 335 5.52 30.11 4.57
C ASN A 335 5.15 28.95 3.64
N THR A 336 4.92 29.20 2.35
CA THR A 336 4.61 28.16 1.37
C THR A 336 5.64 28.11 0.25
N PHE A 337 5.94 29.22 -0.44
CA PHE A 337 6.82 29.19 -1.61
C PHE A 337 8.28 28.99 -1.23
N LYS A 338 8.80 29.77 -0.26
CA LYS A 338 10.21 29.62 0.16
C LYS A 338 10.52 28.19 0.65
N PRO A 339 9.72 27.56 1.53
CA PRO A 339 9.93 26.17 1.90
C PRO A 339 9.79 25.20 0.72
N GLU A 340 8.77 25.38 -0.14
CA GLU A 340 8.50 24.48 -1.27
C GLU A 340 9.61 24.51 -2.31
N PHE A 341 10.24 25.65 -2.60
CA PHE A 341 11.27 25.76 -3.65
C PHE A 341 12.71 25.85 -3.12
N GLY A 342 12.89 26.18 -1.84
CA GLY A 342 14.21 26.19 -1.17
C GLY A 342 14.55 24.86 -0.49
N GLY A 343 13.56 24.00 -0.25
CA GLY A 343 13.75 22.68 0.36
C GLY A 343 14.10 21.56 -0.64
N ALA A 344 14.55 20.43 -0.09
CA ALA A 344 14.98 19.24 -0.84
C ALA A 344 13.82 18.40 -1.45
N GLY A 345 12.56 18.74 -1.19
CA GLY A 345 11.42 17.96 -1.66
C GLY A 345 10.16 18.79 -1.90
N THR A 346 9.24 18.25 -2.69
CA THR A 346 7.94 18.86 -3.00
C THR A 346 6.84 18.24 -2.16
N THR A 347 5.88 19.07 -1.76
CA THR A 347 4.70 18.64 -1.00
C THR A 347 3.43 18.85 -1.81
N ILE A 348 2.42 18.02 -1.52
CA ILE A 348 1.06 18.14 -2.04
C ILE A 348 0.11 18.34 -0.87
N GLU A 349 -0.84 19.26 -1.04
CA GLU A 349 -1.90 19.52 -0.08
C GLU A 349 -2.86 18.33 -0.03
N MET A 350 -3.13 17.85 1.17
CA MET A 350 -3.99 16.71 1.48
C MET A 350 -4.74 16.94 2.81
N ALA A 351 -5.04 18.19 3.14
CA ALA A 351 -5.66 18.56 4.40
C ALA A 351 -6.96 17.78 4.65
N ASP A 352 -7.91 17.78 3.72
CA ASP A 352 -9.22 17.15 3.94
C ASP A 352 -9.08 15.65 4.28
N ALA A 353 -8.24 14.93 3.54
CA ALA A 353 -7.98 13.51 3.80
C ALA A 353 -7.26 13.28 5.14
N ALA A 354 -6.25 14.09 5.47
CA ALA A 354 -5.51 14.00 6.73
C ALA A 354 -6.41 14.31 7.93
N HIS A 355 -7.29 15.29 7.80
CA HIS A 355 -8.23 15.69 8.84
C HIS A 355 -9.34 14.65 9.06
N ILE A 356 -9.83 14.00 8.00
CA ILE A 356 -10.75 12.85 8.14
C ILE A 356 -10.04 11.69 8.84
N ALA A 357 -8.79 11.40 8.48
CA ALA A 357 -8.00 10.36 9.14
C ALA A 357 -7.81 10.69 10.64
N HIS A 358 -7.47 11.94 10.97
CA HIS A 358 -7.37 12.38 12.36
C HIS A 358 -8.69 12.22 13.12
N PHE A 359 -9.81 12.59 12.49
CA PHE A 359 -11.14 12.39 13.04
C PHE A 359 -11.46 10.92 13.32
N HIS A 360 -11.21 10.02 12.37
CA HIS A 360 -11.44 8.59 12.58
C HIS A 360 -10.53 8.00 13.64
N ARG A 361 -9.26 8.43 13.72
CA ARG A 361 -8.36 8.04 14.82
C ARG A 361 -8.90 8.49 16.17
N ALA A 362 -9.40 9.72 16.27
CA ALA A 362 -10.02 10.21 17.50
C ALA A 362 -11.28 9.41 17.86
N GLN A 363 -12.13 9.07 16.88
CA GLN A 363 -13.29 8.21 17.10
C GLN A 363 -12.90 6.80 17.59
N ALA A 364 -11.88 6.19 16.99
CA ALA A 364 -11.37 4.87 17.39
C ALA A 364 -10.79 4.88 18.81
N ALA A 365 -10.30 6.02 19.28
CA ALA A 365 -9.82 6.24 20.64
C ALA A 365 -10.91 6.79 21.59
N ASN A 366 -12.20 6.59 21.28
CA ASN A 366 -13.34 7.07 22.08
C ASN A 366 -13.33 8.58 22.36
N GLY A 367 -12.87 9.38 21.39
CA GLY A 367 -12.81 10.85 21.49
C GLY A 367 -11.55 11.38 22.16
N ALA A 368 -10.53 10.56 22.40
CA ALA A 368 -9.25 11.02 22.95
C ALA A 368 -8.65 12.15 22.09
N GLY A 369 -8.21 13.23 22.76
CA GLY A 369 -7.67 14.43 22.11
C GLY A 369 -8.73 15.46 21.69
N GLY A 370 -10.02 15.21 21.90
CA GLY A 370 -11.08 16.20 21.71
C GLY A 370 -11.30 17.08 22.93
N VAL A 371 -11.41 18.39 22.74
CA VAL A 371 -11.81 19.36 23.78
C VAL A 371 -13.14 20.01 23.41
N TRP A 372 -13.99 20.27 24.40
CA TRP A 372 -15.22 21.01 24.17
C TRP A 372 -14.86 22.43 23.78
N ALA A 373 -15.44 22.91 22.68
CA ALA A 373 -15.02 24.15 22.06
C ALA A 373 -16.21 25.03 21.69
N ARG A 374 -16.03 26.33 21.88
CA ARG A 374 -16.95 27.38 21.47
C ARG A 374 -16.32 28.20 20.35
N TYR A 375 -17.09 28.54 19.34
CA TYR A 375 -16.63 29.38 18.24
C TYR A 375 -16.53 30.85 18.69
N GLU A 376 -15.43 31.50 18.34
CA GLU A 376 -15.21 32.90 18.68
C GLU A 376 -16.15 33.82 17.90
N ARG A 377 -16.89 34.67 18.63
CA ARG A 377 -17.88 35.59 18.06
C ARG A 377 -17.26 36.94 17.78
N GLY A 378 -17.71 37.62 16.72
CA GLY A 378 -17.39 39.03 16.50
C GLY A 378 -15.95 39.34 16.07
N ALA A 379 -15.20 38.38 15.53
CA ALA A 379 -13.91 38.63 14.88
C ALA A 379 -14.10 39.47 13.60
N THR A 380 -14.18 40.80 13.79
CA THR A 380 -14.60 41.79 12.79
C THR A 380 -13.43 42.54 12.16
N ALA A 381 -12.20 42.33 12.65
CA ALA A 381 -11.02 42.93 12.04
C ALA A 381 -10.69 42.24 10.69
N PRO A 382 -10.50 42.99 9.59
CA PRO A 382 -10.08 42.43 8.31
C PRO A 382 -8.79 41.61 8.47
N GLY A 383 -8.88 40.29 8.27
CA GLY A 383 -7.72 39.39 8.38
C GLY A 383 -7.60 38.62 9.70
N ALA A 384 -8.41 38.91 10.72
CA ALA A 384 -8.51 38.06 11.90
C ALA A 384 -9.21 36.73 11.54
N ALA A 385 -8.58 35.61 11.89
CA ALA A 385 -9.21 34.30 11.79
C ALA A 385 -9.92 34.01 13.12
N ALA A 386 -11.25 33.94 13.13
CA ALA A 386 -12.00 33.46 14.29
C ALA A 386 -11.61 32.01 14.57
N GLY A 387 -11.14 31.75 15.79
CA GLY A 387 -10.76 30.43 16.24
C GLY A 387 -11.83 29.78 17.09
N PHE A 388 -11.39 28.81 17.88
CA PHE A 388 -12.18 28.14 18.90
C PHE A 388 -11.58 28.35 20.28
N GLN A 389 -12.43 28.59 21.27
CA GLN A 389 -12.08 28.67 22.68
C GLN A 389 -12.53 27.41 23.40
N GLU A 390 -11.64 26.81 24.19
CA GLU A 390 -11.97 25.66 25.00
C GLU A 390 -12.94 26.03 26.13
N VAL A 391 -13.93 25.17 26.37
CA VAL A 391 -14.91 25.31 27.44
C VAL A 391 -14.99 24.04 28.26
N THR A 392 -15.22 24.15 29.57
CA THR A 392 -15.27 22.98 30.46
C THR A 392 -16.62 22.27 30.47
N GLN A 393 -17.70 23.00 30.15
CA GLN A 393 -19.06 22.46 30.19
C GLN A 393 -19.58 22.17 28.78
N PRO A 394 -19.98 20.91 28.48
CA PRO A 394 -20.50 20.54 27.16
C PRO A 394 -21.74 21.35 26.74
N ALA A 395 -22.54 21.85 27.69
CA ALA A 395 -23.73 22.66 27.40
C ALA A 395 -23.39 24.01 26.76
N HIS A 396 -22.18 24.53 26.98
CA HIS A 396 -21.73 25.82 26.44
C HIS A 396 -20.89 25.69 25.16
N ALA A 397 -20.64 24.46 24.72
CA ALA A 397 -19.84 24.18 23.54
C ALA A 397 -20.67 24.31 22.25
N ASP A 398 -20.04 24.74 21.17
CA ASP A 398 -20.60 24.66 19.82
C ASP A 398 -20.19 23.33 19.14
N GLY A 399 -19.29 22.56 19.76
CA GLY A 399 -18.87 21.23 19.32
C GLY A 399 -17.59 20.77 20.04
N VAL A 400 -16.94 19.76 19.48
CA VAL A 400 -15.68 19.20 19.98
C VAL A 400 -14.56 19.56 19.01
N LEU A 401 -13.59 20.36 19.45
CA LEU A 401 -12.37 20.61 18.68
C LEU A 401 -11.40 19.45 18.88
N LEU A 402 -11.02 18.77 17.80
CA LEU A 402 -9.99 17.74 17.86
C LEU A 402 -8.61 18.38 17.85
N GLN A 403 -7.80 18.00 18.84
CA GLN A 403 -6.41 18.41 19.02
C GLN A 403 -5.47 17.19 18.98
N GLY A 404 -4.18 17.43 18.76
CA GLY A 404 -3.17 16.36 18.69
C GLY A 404 -3.14 15.64 17.34
N GLY A 405 -3.55 16.32 16.27
CA GLY A 405 -3.32 15.90 14.89
C GLY A 405 -1.84 15.66 14.64
N HIS A 406 -1.53 14.60 13.88
CA HIS A 406 -0.15 14.19 13.64
C HIS A 406 -0.02 13.59 12.25
N THR A 407 0.65 14.32 11.35
CA THR A 407 0.77 14.02 9.93
C THR A 407 1.19 12.57 9.65
N ALA A 408 2.15 12.03 10.41
CA ALA A 408 2.61 10.65 10.22
C ALA A 408 1.56 9.60 10.65
N LEU A 409 0.75 9.88 11.67
CA LEU A 409 -0.30 8.97 12.12
C LEU A 409 -1.50 9.01 11.17
N ASP A 410 -1.83 10.19 10.65
CA ASP A 410 -2.89 10.37 9.65
C ASP A 410 -2.50 9.67 8.34
N ARG A 411 -1.23 9.78 7.94
CA ARG A 411 -0.66 9.02 6.82
C ARG A 411 -0.75 7.52 7.04
N ALA A 412 -0.35 7.03 8.21
CA ALA A 412 -0.41 5.61 8.55
C ALA A 412 -1.85 5.07 8.58
N TRP A 413 -2.82 5.90 8.98
CA TRP A 413 -4.24 5.57 8.88
C TRP A 413 -4.66 5.40 7.42
N ILE A 414 -4.32 6.37 6.55
CA ILE A 414 -4.64 6.33 5.13
C ILE A 414 -3.97 5.13 4.44
N ASP A 415 -2.71 4.85 4.75
CA ASP A 415 -1.98 3.66 4.29
C ASP A 415 -2.70 2.35 4.67
N GLY A 416 -3.48 2.37 5.75
CA GLY A 416 -4.25 1.24 6.23
C GLY A 416 -5.59 0.99 5.51
N LEU A 417 -6.07 1.91 4.67
CA LEU A 417 -7.39 1.83 4.02
C LEU A 417 -7.36 1.06 2.69
N GLY A 418 -6.21 0.99 2.01
CA GLY A 418 -6.04 0.26 0.76
C GLY A 418 -5.38 -1.12 0.95
N PRO A 419 -5.41 -2.00 -0.06
CA PRO A 419 -4.49 -3.13 -0.10
C PRO A 419 -3.06 -2.58 -0.25
N LEU A 420 -2.24 -2.73 0.79
CA LEU A 420 -0.80 -2.80 0.58
C LEU A 420 -0.53 -4.05 -0.28
N GLN A 421 0.56 -4.04 -1.04
CA GLN A 421 1.15 -5.17 -1.79
C GLN A 421 0.93 -6.57 -1.16
N PRO A 422 0.98 -7.65 -1.96
CA PRO A 422 0.80 -9.03 -1.50
C PRO A 422 1.55 -9.28 -0.20
N ALA A 423 0.85 -9.90 0.75
CA ALA A 423 1.31 -10.20 2.10
C ALA A 423 2.83 -10.41 2.22
N GLN A 424 3.54 -9.44 2.79
CA GLN A 424 4.64 -9.76 3.68
C GLN A 424 4.11 -9.69 5.11
N GLN A 425 3.95 -10.88 5.69
CA GLN A 425 4.25 -11.19 7.09
C GLN A 425 3.75 -10.17 8.13
N ALA A 426 2.58 -10.46 8.69
CA ALA A 426 2.37 -10.23 10.12
C ALA A 426 3.27 -11.19 10.93
N GLY A 427 4.56 -10.90 10.98
CA GLY A 427 5.41 -11.24 12.12
C GLY A 427 5.68 -9.93 12.84
N ARG A 428 4.93 -9.63 13.90
CA ARG A 428 5.15 -8.43 14.72
C ARG A 428 6.64 -8.36 15.12
N GLY A 429 7.24 -7.18 14.99
CA GLY A 429 8.39 -6.81 15.81
C GLY A 429 9.56 -6.15 15.09
N PHE A 430 9.34 -4.90 14.68
CA PHE A 430 10.29 -3.78 14.62
C PHE A 430 11.71 -4.00 15.23
N ARG A 431 12.78 -3.67 14.48
CA ARG A 431 13.60 -2.45 14.69
C ARG A 431 14.78 -2.35 13.72
N GLN A 432 15.01 -1.12 13.27
CA GLN A 432 16.16 -0.66 12.50
C GLN A 432 17.51 -0.93 13.23
N ARG A 433 18.57 -1.28 12.48
CA ARG A 433 19.62 -0.34 12.05
C ARG A 433 20.79 -1.05 11.33
N THR A 434 20.92 -0.68 10.05
CA THR A 434 22.18 -0.29 9.36
C THR A 434 23.31 -1.31 9.07
N SER A 435 23.43 -1.58 7.76
CA SER A 435 24.55 -1.36 6.81
C SER A 435 25.78 -2.30 6.73
N TRP A 436 26.45 -2.20 5.56
CA TRP A 436 27.63 -2.89 5.01
C TRP A 436 27.39 -4.21 4.28
N ALA A 437 27.33 -4.13 2.95
CA ALA A 437 28.22 -4.89 2.05
C ALA A 437 28.13 -4.35 0.60
N LYS A 438 28.82 -3.23 0.34
CA LYS A 438 29.75 -3.17 -0.80
C LYS A 438 31.10 -3.66 -0.26
N THR A 439 31.86 -4.38 -1.09
CA THR A 439 33.05 -5.22 -0.84
C THR A 439 32.63 -6.66 -0.52
N TRP A 440 32.75 -7.65 -1.41
CA TRP A 440 33.77 -7.96 -2.41
C TRP A 440 33.10 -8.31 -3.77
N GLY A 441 33.60 -7.93 -4.94
CA GLY A 441 34.81 -7.18 -5.24
C GLY A 441 34.86 -6.74 -6.72
N PRO A 442 35.70 -5.75 -7.04
CA PRO A 442 36.25 -5.58 -8.36
C PRO A 442 37.43 -6.56 -8.52
N CYS A 443 37.17 -7.75 -9.07
CA CYS A 443 38.19 -8.66 -9.59
C CYS A 443 37.67 -9.27 -10.91
N LEU A 444 37.47 -8.43 -11.94
CA LEU A 444 37.40 -8.84 -13.36
C LEU A 444 37.33 -7.64 -14.31
N TRP A 445 38.20 -6.64 -14.11
CA TRP A 445 38.58 -5.70 -15.18
C TRP A 445 39.94 -5.05 -14.89
N LEU A 446 41.00 -5.86 -15.00
CA LEU A 446 42.38 -5.42 -15.25
C LEU A 446 43.12 -6.56 -15.97
N LEU A 447 42.68 -6.82 -17.21
CA LEU A 447 43.47 -7.47 -18.27
C LEU A 447 43.21 -6.68 -19.55
N ASN A 448 43.73 -5.46 -19.58
CA ASN A 448 44.29 -4.79 -20.75
C ASN A 448 44.54 -3.33 -20.39
N SER A 449 45.80 -2.99 -20.15
CA SER A 449 46.49 -1.78 -20.63
C SER A 449 47.68 -1.51 -19.72
N CYS A 450 48.85 -1.94 -20.17
CA CYS A 450 50.16 -1.59 -19.62
C CYS A 450 50.62 -0.27 -20.28
N PRO A 451 51.20 0.68 -19.53
CA PRO A 451 52.51 1.19 -19.94
C PRO A 451 53.50 1.34 -18.75
N PRO A 452 54.82 1.37 -18.99
CA PRO A 452 55.86 1.22 -17.96
C PRO A 452 56.24 2.54 -17.24
N PRO A 453 57.05 2.49 -16.16
CA PRO A 453 57.12 3.54 -15.11
C PRO A 453 58.32 4.50 -15.27
N PRO A 454 58.47 5.53 -14.41
CA PRO A 454 59.38 5.37 -13.26
C PRO A 454 59.06 6.15 -11.93
N ARG A 455 59.45 5.49 -10.82
CA ARG A 455 60.18 5.89 -9.57
C ARG A 455 59.84 7.10 -8.66
N GLN A 456 59.65 6.76 -7.36
CA GLN A 456 60.22 7.31 -6.09
C GLN A 456 59.72 8.68 -5.56
N LEU A 457 59.57 9.02 -4.26
CA LEU A 457 59.96 8.53 -2.92
C LEU A 457 59.11 9.29 -1.83
N GLU A 458 58.92 8.68 -0.64
CA GLU A 458 58.89 9.26 0.76
C GLU A 458 57.91 10.41 1.16
N GLN A 459 57.45 10.66 2.40
CA GLN A 459 57.44 10.07 3.76
C GLN A 459 56.52 10.94 4.66
N ASP A 460 56.09 10.39 5.81
CA ASP A 460 55.81 11.02 7.12
C ASP A 460 54.54 11.85 7.47
N THR A 461 54.01 11.48 8.65
CA THR A 461 52.97 12.11 9.54
C THR A 461 53.65 12.83 10.75
N PRO A 462 53.02 13.36 11.84
CA PRO A 462 51.61 13.63 12.25
C PRO A 462 51.34 15.00 12.99
N HIS A 463 50.06 15.27 13.38
CA HIS A 463 49.53 15.93 14.61
C HIS A 463 48.39 16.99 14.43
N ASP A 464 47.20 16.67 14.99
CA ASP A 464 46.29 17.42 15.92
C ASP A 464 45.97 18.93 15.68
N LEU A 465 44.76 19.51 15.87
CA LEU A 465 43.44 19.11 16.40
C LEU A 465 42.41 20.25 16.11
N HIS A 466 41.11 19.91 16.13
CA HIS A 466 39.89 20.75 16.36
C HIS A 466 39.19 21.57 15.25
N LEU A 467 37.99 21.08 14.84
CA LEU A 467 36.63 21.57 15.18
C LEU A 467 35.62 21.60 14.00
N LEU A 468 34.45 21.00 14.28
CA LEU A 468 33.12 21.14 13.67
C LEU A 468 32.88 20.58 12.25
N GLN A 469 32.14 19.47 12.17
CA GLN A 469 30.77 19.48 11.62
C GLN A 469 30.06 18.11 11.74
N SER A 470 28.79 18.21 12.09
CA SER A 470 27.76 17.18 12.06
C SER A 470 27.58 16.53 10.69
N GLN A 471 27.48 15.19 10.60
CA GLN A 471 26.62 14.43 9.68
C GLN A 471 26.50 12.94 10.11
N GLY A 472 25.32 12.34 9.84
CA GLY A 472 24.91 10.92 9.73
C GLY A 472 25.72 9.80 10.41
N GLY A 473 25.14 8.81 11.10
CA GLY A 473 24.06 7.94 10.63
C GLY A 473 24.52 6.47 10.61
N ALA A 474 24.44 5.81 11.78
CA ALA A 474 24.38 4.37 12.11
C ALA A 474 24.94 3.29 11.15
N VAL A 475 25.70 2.32 11.71
CA VAL A 475 25.97 0.90 11.31
C VAL A 475 26.49 0.13 12.53
N MET A 476 25.67 -0.71 13.19
CA MET A 476 26.14 -1.64 14.24
C MET A 476 24.99 -2.55 14.66
N GLN A 477 24.77 -3.67 13.96
CA GLN A 477 23.88 -4.74 14.45
C GLN A 477 24.07 -6.11 13.77
N VAL A 478 25.31 -6.60 13.61
CA VAL A 478 25.57 -8.05 13.34
C VAL A 478 26.80 -8.60 14.11
N LEU A 479 27.66 -7.75 14.69
CA LEU A 479 28.87 -8.22 15.41
C LEU A 479 28.64 -8.70 16.86
N THR A 480 27.47 -8.48 17.46
CA THR A 480 27.27 -8.78 18.89
C THR A 480 27.07 -10.27 19.19
N VAL A 481 26.56 -11.07 18.25
CA VAL A 481 26.24 -12.49 18.49
C VAL A 481 27.47 -13.39 18.34
N ASN A 482 28.35 -13.10 17.38
CA ASN A 482 29.61 -13.84 17.24
C ASN A 482 30.65 -13.44 18.30
N VAL A 483 30.64 -12.20 18.80
CA VAL A 483 31.50 -11.80 19.93
C VAL A 483 31.04 -12.43 21.25
N LEU A 484 29.74 -12.69 21.47
CA LEU A 484 29.24 -13.40 22.66
C LEU A 484 29.58 -14.89 22.67
N LEU A 485 29.51 -15.57 21.52
CA LEU A 485 29.94 -16.97 21.40
C LEU A 485 31.47 -17.11 21.48
N SER A 486 32.22 -16.15 20.94
CA SER A 486 33.69 -16.13 21.03
C SER A 486 34.21 -15.79 22.43
N THR A 487 33.59 -14.83 23.13
CA THR A 487 33.98 -14.48 24.51
C THR A 487 33.59 -15.56 25.53
N ALA A 488 32.48 -16.29 25.31
CA ALA A 488 32.13 -17.47 26.09
C ALA A 488 33.14 -18.63 25.92
N SER A 489 33.69 -18.80 24.71
CA SER A 489 34.76 -19.79 24.47
C SER A 489 36.14 -19.33 24.96
N PHE A 490 36.45 -18.03 24.96
CA PHE A 490 37.74 -17.51 25.45
C PHE A 490 37.84 -17.36 26.98
N LEU A 491 36.72 -17.34 27.72
CA LEU A 491 36.71 -17.38 29.20
C LEU A 491 36.70 -18.81 29.79
N ALA A 492 36.37 -19.84 28.99
CA ALA A 492 36.37 -21.23 29.44
C ALA A 492 37.78 -21.87 29.46
N ILE A 493 38.71 -21.37 28.64
CA ILE A 493 40.08 -21.92 28.52
C ILE A 493 40.98 -21.55 29.72
N PRO A 494 40.94 -20.33 30.30
CA PRO A 494 41.74 -19.99 31.48
C PRO A 494 41.27 -20.68 32.77
N VAL A 495 39.97 -20.96 32.91
CA VAL A 495 39.40 -21.60 34.11
C VAL A 495 39.74 -23.10 34.16
N LEU A 496 39.74 -23.79 33.01
CA LEU A 496 40.20 -25.18 32.93
C LEU A 496 41.72 -25.33 33.07
N ALA A 497 42.49 -24.32 32.66
CA ALA A 497 43.94 -24.29 32.87
C ALA A 497 44.33 -24.04 34.35
N ALA A 498 43.60 -23.16 35.05
CA ALA A 498 43.81 -22.89 36.48
C ALA A 498 43.51 -24.14 37.36
N ILE A 499 42.43 -24.87 37.07
CA ILE A 499 42.06 -26.10 37.78
C ILE A 499 43.10 -27.22 37.54
N LYS A 500 43.76 -27.26 36.36
CA LYS A 500 44.79 -28.26 36.03
C LYS A 500 46.17 -27.92 36.62
N PHE A 501 46.44 -26.63 36.89
CA PHE A 501 47.70 -26.17 37.49
C PHE A 501 47.70 -26.34 39.02
N GLU A 502 46.58 -26.08 39.72
CA GLU A 502 46.45 -26.34 41.16
C GLU A 502 46.45 -27.84 41.50
N TYR A 503 45.93 -28.71 40.63
CA TYR A 503 45.98 -30.17 40.86
C TYR A 503 47.37 -30.79 40.67
N ARG A 504 48.25 -30.17 39.84
CA ARG A 504 49.64 -30.62 39.64
C ARG A 504 50.62 -30.04 40.66
N SER A 505 50.28 -28.92 41.32
CA SER A 505 51.05 -28.33 42.41
C SER A 505 50.91 -29.09 43.73
N ALA A 506 49.85 -29.88 43.91
CA ALA A 506 49.56 -30.60 45.15
C ALA A 506 50.12 -32.03 45.23
N SER A 507 50.79 -32.53 44.18
CA SER A 507 51.34 -33.91 44.16
C SER A 507 52.87 -34.01 44.29
N ARG A 508 53.56 -32.94 44.69
CA ARG A 508 55.00 -32.96 45.00
C ARG A 508 55.30 -32.15 46.25
N SER A 509 55.24 -32.80 47.40
CA SER A 509 56.16 -32.62 48.54
C SER A 509 55.56 -33.27 49.78
N SER A 510 56.06 -34.46 50.15
CA SER A 510 56.05 -34.87 51.56
C SER A 510 57.32 -35.66 51.86
N THR A 511 58.32 -34.97 52.39
CA THR A 511 59.33 -35.59 53.26
C THR A 511 59.68 -34.64 54.38
N THR A 512 59.35 -35.08 55.60
CA THR A 512 60.05 -34.84 56.89
C THR A 512 60.01 -33.41 57.46
N LYS A 513 59.92 -33.15 58.77
CA LYS A 513 59.80 -33.92 60.02
C LYS A 513 59.59 -32.88 61.15
N ARG A 514 58.83 -33.25 62.21
CA ARG A 514 58.90 -32.79 63.63
C ARG A 514 58.67 -31.28 63.90
N SER A 515 58.11 -30.82 65.01
CA SER A 515 57.40 -31.39 66.17
C SER A 515 56.89 -30.21 67.02
N ALA A 516 55.93 -30.49 67.88
CA ALA A 516 55.58 -29.76 69.10
C ALA A 516 54.49 -28.68 69.02
N GLY A 517 53.41 -28.93 69.78
CA GLY A 517 52.94 -27.93 70.74
C GLY A 517 51.63 -27.20 70.44
N LYS A 518 50.55 -27.69 71.05
CA LYS A 518 49.44 -26.93 71.67
C LYS A 518 48.68 -25.89 70.83
N SER A 519 47.42 -26.25 70.57
CA SER A 519 46.19 -25.46 70.83
C SER A 519 46.08 -24.03 70.28
N ILE A 520 45.09 -23.86 69.38
CA ILE A 520 44.04 -22.81 69.34
C ILE A 520 43.82 -22.24 67.92
N MET A 521 42.53 -22.20 67.56
CA MET A 521 41.82 -21.40 66.53
C MET A 521 41.82 -21.81 65.05
N ASN A 522 40.73 -22.50 64.69
CA ASN A 522 39.75 -22.13 63.65
C ASN A 522 40.16 -21.12 62.57
N LEU A 523 40.29 -21.61 61.34
CA LEU A 523 39.70 -20.98 60.16
C LEU A 523 39.40 -22.09 59.13
N GLN A 524 38.24 -22.75 59.26
CA GLN A 524 37.86 -23.83 58.35
C GLN A 524 37.04 -23.28 57.19
N TYR A 525 37.70 -23.25 56.03
CA TYR A 525 37.20 -22.93 54.70
C TYR A 525 36.00 -23.83 54.33
N ARG A 526 34.77 -23.35 54.51
CA ARG A 526 33.54 -23.94 53.94
C ARG A 526 32.93 -22.93 52.97
N GLY A 527 33.42 -22.90 51.73
CA GLY A 527 32.96 -21.92 50.74
C GLY A 527 33.01 -22.32 49.26
N SER A 528 33.58 -23.47 48.87
CA SER A 528 33.90 -23.71 47.45
C SER A 528 33.12 -24.84 46.76
N THR A 529 32.27 -25.61 47.46
CA THR A 529 31.47 -26.68 46.84
C THR A 529 30.07 -26.23 46.38
N SER A 530 29.49 -25.20 47.00
CA SER A 530 28.12 -24.74 46.66
C SER A 530 28.09 -23.90 45.36
N VAL A 531 29.15 -23.15 45.07
CA VAL A 531 29.24 -22.31 43.85
C VAL A 531 29.45 -23.16 42.60
N ALA A 532 30.25 -24.23 42.68
CA ALA A 532 30.50 -25.14 41.56
C ALA A 532 29.24 -25.94 41.16
N ILE A 533 28.45 -26.38 42.15
CA ILE A 533 27.20 -27.11 41.91
C ILE A 533 26.15 -26.16 41.29
N THR A 534 26.07 -24.92 41.75
CA THR A 534 25.13 -23.93 41.20
C THR A 534 25.48 -23.55 39.76
N ALA A 535 26.77 -23.44 39.43
CA ALA A 535 27.23 -23.20 38.06
C ALA A 535 26.97 -24.39 37.12
N LEU A 536 27.17 -25.63 37.59
CA LEU A 536 26.87 -26.83 36.81
C LEU A 536 25.37 -27.00 36.54
N ILE A 537 24.51 -26.69 37.52
CA ILE A 537 23.05 -26.70 37.34
C ILE A 537 22.63 -25.62 36.35
N ALA A 538 23.19 -24.41 36.43
CA ALA A 538 22.90 -23.35 35.47
C ALA A 538 23.30 -23.73 34.03
N VAL A 539 24.46 -24.35 33.83
CA VAL A 539 24.91 -24.82 32.50
C VAL A 539 24.02 -25.95 31.99
N ALA A 540 23.61 -26.90 32.84
CA ALA A 540 22.74 -28.00 32.46
C ALA A 540 21.31 -27.53 32.10
N VAL A 541 20.74 -26.58 32.87
CA VAL A 541 19.42 -26.00 32.60
C VAL A 541 19.43 -25.18 31.30
N THR A 542 20.51 -24.44 31.06
CA THR A 542 20.68 -23.64 29.82
C THR A 542 20.86 -24.55 28.61
N TRP A 543 21.62 -25.65 28.74
CA TRP A 543 21.79 -26.64 27.66
C TRP A 543 20.49 -27.38 27.35
N ALA A 544 19.70 -27.75 28.37
CA ALA A 544 18.40 -28.40 28.20
C ALA A 544 17.33 -27.48 27.59
N HIS A 545 17.37 -26.18 27.90
CA HIS A 545 16.47 -25.19 27.28
C HIS A 545 16.84 -24.94 25.81
N CYS A 546 18.13 -24.88 25.48
CA CYS A 546 18.59 -24.71 24.09
C CYS A 546 18.29 -25.93 23.22
N THR A 547 18.40 -27.17 23.74
CA THR A 547 18.05 -28.38 22.99
C THR A 547 16.54 -28.57 22.83
N SER A 548 15.74 -28.17 23.83
CA SER A 548 14.27 -28.20 23.73
C SER A 548 13.72 -27.15 22.76
N LEU A 549 14.32 -25.95 22.72
CA LEU A 549 14.01 -24.93 21.71
C LEU A 549 14.43 -25.37 20.31
N ALA A 550 15.59 -26.01 20.16
CA ALA A 550 16.04 -26.56 18.87
C ALA A 550 15.15 -27.71 18.38
N MET A 551 14.71 -28.63 19.25
CA MET A 551 13.76 -29.70 18.90
C MET A 551 12.35 -29.17 18.61
N CYS A 552 11.88 -28.14 19.34
CA CYS A 552 10.60 -27.48 19.10
C CYS A 552 10.60 -26.71 17.75
N MET A 553 11.74 -26.09 17.39
CA MET A 553 11.94 -25.46 16.09
C MET A 553 12.11 -26.49 14.95
N TRP A 554 12.66 -27.67 15.21
CA TRP A 554 12.82 -28.73 14.20
C TRP A 554 11.50 -29.47 13.93
N THR A 555 10.65 -29.68 14.95
CA THR A 555 9.33 -30.33 14.79
C THR A 555 8.27 -29.41 14.19
N THR A 556 8.45 -28.09 14.23
CA THR A 556 7.57 -27.12 13.54
C THR A 556 7.95 -26.86 12.07
N MET A 557 9.06 -27.42 11.57
CA MET A 557 9.48 -27.29 10.16
C MET A 557 9.02 -28.44 9.24
N ALA A 558 8.20 -29.37 9.72
CA ALA A 558 7.69 -30.50 8.94
C ALA A 558 6.16 -30.62 8.98
N SER A 559 5.43 -29.55 8.63
CA SER A 559 4.08 -29.63 8.06
C SER A 559 3.60 -28.26 7.56
N ILE A 560 4.23 -27.75 6.50
CA ILE A 560 3.52 -26.82 5.62
C ILE A 560 2.74 -27.72 4.66
N LYS A 561 1.42 -27.87 4.87
CA LYS A 561 0.53 -28.46 3.87
C LYS A 561 0.56 -27.55 2.63
N GLY A 562 1.46 -27.84 1.69
CA GLY A 562 1.33 -27.36 0.32
C GLY A 562 0.17 -28.07 -0.38
N PRO A 563 -0.32 -27.54 -1.52
CA PRO A 563 -1.27 -28.27 -2.35
C PRO A 563 -0.71 -29.66 -2.68
N ALA A 564 -1.56 -30.67 -2.68
CA ALA A 564 -1.18 -32.02 -3.06
C ALA A 564 -0.52 -31.98 -4.46
N PRO A 565 0.47 -32.86 -4.74
CA PRO A 565 1.01 -32.96 -6.08
C PRO A 565 -0.14 -33.22 -7.07
N ALA A 566 -0.17 -32.46 -8.16
CA ALA A 566 -1.19 -32.59 -9.20
C ALA A 566 -1.32 -34.07 -9.61
N PRO A 567 -2.55 -34.61 -9.70
CA PRO A 567 -2.76 -36.00 -10.05
C PRO A 567 -2.22 -36.26 -11.47
N THR A 568 -1.54 -37.39 -11.65
CA THR A 568 -0.94 -37.79 -12.92
C THR A 568 -1.94 -38.35 -13.93
N SER A 569 -3.19 -38.58 -13.53
CA SER A 569 -4.26 -39.05 -14.40
C SER A 569 -5.58 -38.36 -14.05
N PHE A 570 -6.29 -37.86 -15.06
CA PHE A 570 -7.60 -37.23 -14.94
C PHE A 570 -8.65 -38.13 -15.59
N PRO A 571 -9.45 -38.88 -14.80
CA PRO A 571 -10.52 -39.71 -15.36
C PRO A 571 -11.48 -38.86 -16.19
N GLY A 572 -11.75 -39.27 -17.44
CA GLY A 572 -12.63 -38.54 -18.36
C GLY A 572 -12.00 -37.38 -19.13
N ALA A 573 -10.67 -37.22 -19.06
CA ALA A 573 -9.94 -36.27 -19.91
C ALA A 573 -10.15 -36.51 -21.41
N ASP A 574 -10.48 -37.75 -21.83
CA ASP A 574 -10.76 -38.13 -23.21
C ASP A 574 -11.98 -37.41 -23.82
N LYS A 575 -12.83 -36.82 -22.97
CA LYS A 575 -14.03 -36.06 -23.36
C LYS A 575 -13.80 -34.55 -23.44
N LEU A 576 -12.67 -34.07 -22.91
CA LEU A 576 -12.38 -32.63 -22.89
C LEU A 576 -12.01 -32.14 -24.28
N ARG A 577 -12.37 -30.88 -24.57
CA ARG A 577 -12.01 -30.13 -25.76
C ARG A 577 -11.32 -28.83 -25.36
N ILE A 578 -10.04 -28.70 -25.71
CA ILE A 578 -9.19 -27.58 -25.26
C ILE A 578 -8.73 -26.77 -26.47
N GLY A 579 -8.88 -25.46 -26.37
CA GLY A 579 -8.38 -24.50 -27.35
C GLY A 579 -7.00 -23.96 -26.96
N ILE A 580 -6.15 -23.70 -27.94
CA ILE A 580 -4.88 -23.00 -27.77
C ILE A 580 -4.87 -21.86 -28.80
N VAL A 581 -4.76 -20.62 -28.35
CA VAL A 581 -4.56 -19.46 -29.24
C VAL A 581 -3.18 -18.90 -28.95
N HIS A 582 -2.30 -18.87 -29.95
CA HIS A 582 -0.93 -18.39 -29.76
C HIS A 582 -0.58 -17.20 -30.67
N ALA A 583 0.20 -16.27 -30.13
CA ALA A 583 0.81 -15.20 -30.91
C ALA A 583 1.91 -15.75 -31.83
N ARG A 584 2.29 -14.99 -32.87
CA ARG A 584 3.40 -15.35 -33.79
C ARG A 584 4.67 -14.54 -33.56
N TRP A 585 4.66 -13.59 -32.64
CA TRP A 585 5.91 -12.93 -32.20
C TRP A 585 6.74 -13.88 -31.32
N ASN A 586 8.05 -13.95 -31.60
CA ASN A 586 9.01 -14.82 -30.90
C ASN A 586 8.71 -16.32 -31.06
N GLU A 587 8.50 -16.77 -32.32
CA GLU A 587 8.14 -18.17 -32.64
C GLU A 587 9.09 -19.22 -32.07
N GLU A 588 10.37 -18.89 -31.91
CA GLU A 588 11.38 -19.76 -31.29
C GLU A 588 11.05 -20.13 -29.84
N CYS A 589 10.35 -19.24 -29.11
CA CYS A 589 9.84 -19.50 -27.76
C CYS A 589 8.41 -20.06 -27.80
N ILE A 590 7.55 -19.53 -28.68
CA ILE A 590 6.15 -19.94 -28.80
C ILE A 590 6.04 -21.41 -29.20
N THR A 591 6.82 -21.87 -30.18
CA THR A 591 6.70 -23.24 -30.71
C THR A 591 6.98 -24.29 -29.62
N PRO A 592 8.08 -24.23 -28.85
CA PRO A 592 8.28 -25.10 -27.70
C PRO A 592 7.17 -25.00 -26.64
N LEU A 593 6.66 -23.81 -26.34
CA LEU A 593 5.59 -23.62 -25.35
C LEU A 593 4.28 -24.30 -25.79
N VAL A 594 3.87 -24.12 -27.04
CA VAL A 594 2.68 -24.77 -27.62
C VAL A 594 2.88 -26.28 -27.63
N GLN A 595 4.03 -26.78 -28.05
CA GLN A 595 4.35 -28.21 -28.03
C GLN A 595 4.28 -28.79 -26.62
N GLY A 596 4.82 -28.07 -25.62
CA GLY A 596 4.74 -28.47 -24.21
C GLY A 596 3.31 -28.54 -23.70
N CYS A 597 2.45 -27.58 -24.08
CA CYS A 597 1.01 -27.64 -23.76
C CYS A 597 0.37 -28.90 -24.35
N VAL A 598 0.55 -29.13 -25.66
CA VAL A 598 -0.05 -30.27 -26.37
C VAL A 598 0.44 -31.60 -25.80
N GLU A 599 1.73 -31.72 -25.49
CA GLU A 599 2.34 -32.91 -24.90
C GLU A 599 1.68 -33.25 -23.57
N THR A 600 1.55 -32.27 -22.67
CA THR A 600 0.93 -32.49 -21.37
C THR A 600 -0.57 -32.78 -21.47
N ILE A 601 -1.30 -32.04 -22.30
CA ILE A 601 -2.75 -32.23 -22.51
C ILE A 601 -3.02 -33.64 -23.05
N THR A 602 -2.21 -34.10 -23.99
CA THR A 602 -2.31 -35.45 -24.56
C THR A 602 -1.94 -36.52 -23.51
N LYS A 603 -0.87 -36.31 -22.73
CA LYS A 603 -0.48 -37.20 -21.63
C LYS A 603 -1.56 -37.34 -20.56
N ALA A 604 -2.32 -36.27 -20.33
CA ALA A 604 -3.43 -36.28 -19.38
C ALA A 604 -4.66 -37.07 -19.88
N GLY A 605 -4.71 -37.42 -21.17
CA GLY A 605 -5.75 -38.27 -21.78
C GLY A 605 -6.67 -37.57 -22.78
N VAL A 606 -6.47 -36.28 -23.07
CA VAL A 606 -7.26 -35.55 -24.07
C VAL A 606 -6.88 -36.03 -25.48
N LYS A 607 -7.90 -36.32 -26.30
CA LYS A 607 -7.67 -36.79 -27.67
C LYS A 607 -7.08 -35.69 -28.56
N PRO A 608 -6.11 -35.99 -29.45
CA PRO A 608 -5.53 -34.97 -30.34
C PRO A 608 -6.57 -34.22 -31.19
N GLU A 609 -7.63 -34.90 -31.63
CA GLU A 609 -8.76 -34.33 -32.40
C GLU A 609 -9.62 -33.31 -31.62
N ASN A 610 -9.47 -33.27 -30.29
CA ASN A 610 -10.14 -32.33 -29.39
C ASN A 610 -9.24 -31.14 -28.99
N ILE A 611 -8.02 -31.06 -29.50
CA ILE A 611 -7.11 -29.95 -29.28
C ILE A 611 -7.19 -29.02 -30.49
N VAL A 612 -7.74 -27.83 -30.31
CA VAL A 612 -7.87 -26.82 -31.37
C VAL A 612 -6.75 -25.81 -31.21
N ILE A 613 -5.93 -25.62 -32.24
CA ILE A 613 -4.80 -24.67 -32.20
C ILE A 613 -5.03 -23.60 -33.27
N GLU A 614 -5.08 -22.35 -32.85
CA GLU A 614 -5.23 -21.18 -33.73
C GLU A 614 -4.12 -20.16 -33.44
N SER A 615 -3.78 -19.35 -34.45
CA SER A 615 -2.73 -18.35 -34.32
C SER A 615 -3.23 -16.92 -34.57
N VAL A 616 -2.66 -15.97 -33.84
CA VAL A 616 -2.90 -14.53 -33.99
C VAL A 616 -1.58 -13.79 -34.23
N PRO A 617 -1.61 -12.57 -34.82
CA PRO A 617 -0.39 -11.83 -35.13
C PRO A 617 0.50 -11.59 -33.91
N GLY A 618 -0.03 -10.95 -32.86
CA GLY A 618 0.71 -10.65 -31.64
C GLY A 618 -0.11 -10.89 -30.38
N SER A 619 0.51 -10.62 -29.23
CA SER A 619 -0.16 -10.81 -27.93
C SER A 619 -1.36 -9.87 -27.74
N TRP A 620 -1.38 -8.71 -28.40
CA TRP A 620 -2.51 -7.78 -28.35
C TRP A 620 -3.82 -8.41 -28.86
N GLU A 621 -3.73 -9.27 -29.88
CA GLU A 621 -4.89 -9.94 -30.46
C GLU A 621 -5.36 -11.16 -29.64
N LEU A 622 -4.58 -11.63 -28.66
CA LEU A 622 -4.90 -12.85 -27.89
C LEU A 622 -6.26 -12.80 -27.20
N PRO A 623 -6.63 -11.74 -26.44
CA PRO A 623 -7.95 -11.69 -25.82
C PRO A 623 -9.09 -11.79 -26.84
N HIS A 624 -8.96 -11.08 -27.96
CA HIS A 624 -9.99 -11.12 -29.01
C HIS A 624 -10.05 -12.48 -29.71
N GLY A 625 -8.89 -13.05 -30.06
CA GLY A 625 -8.79 -14.37 -30.66
C GLY A 625 -9.38 -15.46 -29.78
N VAL A 626 -9.06 -15.45 -28.49
CA VAL A 626 -9.62 -16.38 -27.50
C VAL A 626 -11.14 -16.21 -27.37
N SER A 627 -11.62 -14.97 -27.24
CA SER A 627 -13.06 -14.69 -27.17
C SER A 627 -13.80 -15.22 -28.40
N ARG A 628 -13.27 -14.96 -29.61
CA ARG A 628 -13.86 -15.43 -30.87
C ARG A 628 -13.81 -16.94 -31.03
N LEU A 629 -12.73 -17.58 -30.59
CA LEU A 629 -12.61 -19.03 -30.61
C LEU A 629 -13.66 -19.68 -29.68
N ILE A 630 -13.84 -19.15 -28.47
CA ILE A 630 -14.87 -19.61 -27.53
C ILE A 630 -16.25 -19.44 -28.14
N SER A 631 -16.60 -18.22 -28.59
CA SER A 631 -17.91 -17.95 -29.21
C SER A 631 -18.15 -18.82 -30.44
N GLY A 632 -17.14 -19.00 -31.30
CA GLY A 632 -17.22 -19.87 -32.47
C GLY A 632 -17.50 -21.33 -32.09
N SER A 633 -16.84 -21.83 -31.04
CA SER A 633 -17.08 -23.18 -30.54
C SER A 633 -18.49 -23.39 -29.99
N GLN A 634 -19.05 -22.37 -29.32
CA GLN A 634 -20.41 -22.42 -28.78
C GLN A 634 -21.47 -22.44 -29.90
N VAL A 635 -21.25 -21.68 -30.98
CA VAL A 635 -22.11 -21.71 -32.19
C VAL A 635 -22.01 -23.04 -32.93
N GLN A 636 -20.82 -23.61 -33.04
CA GLN A 636 -20.62 -24.96 -33.60
C GLN A 636 -21.33 -26.04 -32.77
N ALA A 637 -21.36 -25.88 -31.44
CA ALA A 637 -22.07 -26.79 -30.56
C ALA A 637 -23.60 -26.66 -30.68
N SER A 638 -24.13 -25.43 -30.80
CA SER A 638 -25.57 -25.19 -30.90
C SER A 638 -26.15 -25.57 -32.27
N SER A 639 -25.40 -25.41 -33.36
CA SER A 639 -25.84 -25.83 -34.70
C SER A 639 -26.07 -27.34 -34.83
N ASN A 640 -25.37 -28.18 -34.05
CA ASN A 640 -25.67 -29.62 -34.02
C ASN A 640 -27.03 -29.95 -33.39
N VAL A 641 -27.56 -29.08 -32.52
CA VAL A 641 -28.90 -29.25 -31.94
C VAL A 641 -29.97 -28.89 -32.98
N SER A 642 -29.70 -27.89 -33.83
CA SER A 642 -30.57 -27.52 -34.95
C SER A 642 -30.64 -28.62 -36.02
N ASP A 643 -29.54 -29.31 -36.32
CA ASP A 643 -29.54 -30.48 -37.22
C ASP A 643 -30.34 -31.66 -36.63
N LEU A 644 -30.34 -31.83 -35.30
CA LEU A 644 -31.11 -32.87 -34.61
C LEU A 644 -32.62 -32.55 -34.56
N MET A 645 -33.00 -31.27 -34.48
CA MET A 645 -34.40 -30.84 -34.55
C MET A 645 -34.91 -30.66 -35.98
N GLY A 646 -34.04 -30.38 -36.95
CA GLY A 646 -34.35 -30.29 -38.38
C GLY A 646 -34.73 -31.63 -39.01
N ALA A 647 -34.36 -32.76 -38.38
CA ALA A 647 -34.80 -34.10 -38.77
C ALA A 647 -36.30 -34.37 -38.53
N THR A 648 -37.06 -33.41 -37.99
CA THR A 648 -38.53 -33.44 -37.92
C THR A 648 -39.22 -32.71 -39.07
N SER A 649 -38.47 -32.08 -39.98
CA SER A 649 -39.02 -31.60 -41.25
C SER A 649 -39.08 -32.75 -42.26
N LEU A 650 -40.00 -33.68 -41.99
CA LEU A 650 -40.60 -34.54 -43.00
C LEU A 650 -41.42 -33.65 -43.93
N LEU A 651 -40.94 -33.45 -45.15
CA LEU A 651 -41.70 -33.42 -46.41
C LEU A 651 -40.72 -33.09 -47.56
N ASP A 652 -40.75 -33.94 -48.60
CA ASP A 652 -40.03 -33.89 -49.89
C ASP A 652 -38.54 -34.28 -49.89
N ASP A 653 -37.99 -35.11 -50.78
CA ASP A 653 -38.51 -36.10 -51.73
C ASP A 653 -37.33 -37.03 -52.10
N ASN A 654 -37.65 -38.30 -52.31
CA ASN A 654 -36.95 -39.43 -52.92
C ASN A 654 -35.49 -39.28 -53.47
N SER A 655 -34.49 -39.89 -52.82
CA SER A 655 -33.41 -40.65 -53.49
C SER A 655 -32.64 -41.59 -52.54
N LYS A 656 -32.25 -42.76 -53.08
CA LYS A 656 -31.77 -44.01 -52.45
C LYS A 656 -30.66 -43.90 -51.38
N PRO A 657 -30.57 -44.88 -50.44
CA PRO A 657 -29.46 -44.97 -49.50
C PRO A 657 -28.23 -45.61 -50.16
N SER A 658 -27.12 -44.86 -50.25
CA SER A 658 -25.80 -45.43 -50.47
C SER A 658 -25.15 -45.76 -49.12
N THR A 659 -24.82 -47.03 -48.94
CA THR A 659 -24.12 -47.63 -47.80
C THR A 659 -22.86 -46.84 -47.40
N PRO A 660 -22.62 -46.50 -46.12
CA PRO A 660 -21.37 -45.89 -45.74
C PRO A 660 -20.28 -46.96 -45.62
N VAL A 661 -19.26 -46.83 -46.46
CA VAL A 661 -17.99 -47.57 -46.35
C VAL A 661 -17.32 -47.20 -45.03
N ALA A 662 -16.94 -48.23 -44.26
CA ALA A 662 -16.14 -48.11 -43.05
C ALA A 662 -14.73 -47.58 -43.39
N GLY A 663 -14.59 -46.25 -43.34
CA GLY A 663 -13.31 -45.55 -43.38
C GLY A 663 -13.11 -44.80 -42.07
N SER A 664 -12.20 -45.30 -41.24
CA SER A 664 -11.69 -44.67 -40.02
C SER A 664 -11.11 -43.27 -40.33
N SER A 665 -11.94 -42.24 -40.20
CA SER A 665 -11.49 -40.86 -40.01
C SER A 665 -12.30 -40.28 -38.85
N SER A 666 -11.65 -40.10 -37.69
CA SER A 666 -12.27 -39.46 -36.55
C SER A 666 -12.51 -37.98 -36.91
N LYS A 667 -13.77 -37.63 -37.17
CA LYS A 667 -14.14 -36.23 -37.42
C LYS A 667 -13.90 -35.42 -36.13
N PRO A 668 -13.33 -34.20 -36.21
CA PRO A 668 -13.10 -33.36 -35.05
C PRO A 668 -14.42 -33.07 -34.33
N SER A 669 -14.42 -33.13 -33.00
CA SER A 669 -15.63 -32.89 -32.22
C SER A 669 -16.10 -31.43 -32.40
N LYS A 670 -17.40 -31.27 -32.63
CA LYS A 670 -18.07 -29.96 -32.75
C LYS A 670 -18.61 -29.44 -31.40
N ALA A 671 -18.16 -30.01 -30.28
CA ALA A 671 -18.58 -29.60 -28.94
C ALA A 671 -18.01 -28.22 -28.57
N ALA A 672 -18.60 -27.53 -27.59
CA ALA A 672 -18.01 -26.29 -27.08
C ALA A 672 -16.64 -26.56 -26.44
N LEU A 673 -15.77 -25.55 -26.38
CA LEU A 673 -14.49 -25.69 -25.68
C LEU A 673 -14.68 -25.64 -24.17
N ASP A 674 -14.02 -26.56 -23.47
CA ASP A 674 -14.05 -26.65 -22.00
C ASP A 674 -13.01 -25.76 -21.34
N ALA A 675 -11.90 -25.46 -22.03
CA ALA A 675 -10.89 -24.50 -21.61
C ALA A 675 -10.12 -23.96 -22.82
N VAL A 676 -9.52 -22.78 -22.67
CA VAL A 676 -8.64 -22.18 -23.69
C VAL A 676 -7.33 -21.71 -23.07
N ILE A 677 -6.21 -21.87 -23.78
CA ILE A 677 -4.89 -21.39 -23.37
C ILE A 677 -4.48 -20.24 -24.30
N GLY A 678 -4.25 -19.05 -23.76
CA GLY A 678 -3.74 -17.90 -24.51
C GLY A 678 -2.22 -17.80 -24.38
N ILE A 679 -1.48 -18.12 -25.44
CA ILE A 679 -0.01 -18.18 -25.43
C ILE A 679 0.60 -16.98 -26.14
N GLY A 680 1.47 -16.24 -25.44
CA GLY A 680 2.17 -15.07 -26.00
C GLY A 680 3.54 -14.89 -25.39
N VAL A 681 4.46 -14.27 -26.13
CA VAL A 681 5.79 -13.94 -25.61
C VAL A 681 6.04 -12.47 -25.93
N LEU A 682 6.16 -11.66 -24.88
CA LEU A 682 6.47 -10.24 -24.93
C LEU A 682 7.86 -10.06 -24.34
N ILE A 683 8.74 -9.37 -25.06
CA ILE A 683 10.11 -9.07 -24.64
C ILE A 683 10.27 -7.55 -24.57
N LYS A 684 10.86 -7.04 -23.48
CA LYS A 684 11.04 -5.59 -23.27
C LYS A 684 11.92 -4.98 -24.37
N GLY A 685 11.31 -4.08 -25.15
CA GLY A 685 12.01 -3.20 -26.10
C GLY A 685 12.38 -1.84 -25.50
N SER A 686 12.72 -0.88 -26.37
CA SER A 686 13.16 0.47 -25.98
C SER A 686 12.01 1.41 -25.54
N THR A 687 10.77 1.07 -25.86
CA THR A 687 9.59 1.91 -25.58
C THR A 687 8.69 1.28 -24.52
N MET A 688 7.66 2.02 -24.09
CA MET A 688 6.63 1.54 -23.15
C MET A 688 5.64 0.54 -23.79
N HIS A 689 5.82 0.19 -25.07
CA HIS A 689 4.92 -0.71 -25.79
C HIS A 689 4.82 -2.09 -25.13
N PHE A 690 5.93 -2.57 -24.56
CA PHE A 690 5.97 -3.81 -23.79
C PHE A 690 5.00 -3.77 -22.60
N GLU A 691 5.06 -2.73 -21.77
CA GLU A 691 4.23 -2.60 -20.57
C GLU A 691 2.75 -2.51 -20.93
N TYR A 692 2.39 -1.61 -21.87
CA TYR A 692 0.99 -1.40 -22.24
C TYR A 692 0.35 -2.61 -22.89
N ILE A 693 1.07 -3.33 -23.77
CA ILE A 693 0.54 -4.56 -24.38
C ILE A 693 0.47 -5.68 -23.37
N SER A 694 1.50 -5.86 -22.53
CA SER A 694 1.52 -6.93 -21.51
C SER A 694 0.33 -6.81 -20.56
N GLU A 695 0.12 -5.60 -20.03
CA GLU A 695 -0.98 -5.33 -19.10
C GLU A 695 -2.35 -5.53 -19.76
N SER A 696 -2.55 -4.96 -20.96
CA SER A 696 -3.83 -5.06 -21.67
C SER A 696 -4.13 -6.50 -22.10
N CYS A 697 -3.12 -7.25 -22.54
CA CYS A 697 -3.27 -8.65 -22.94
C CYS A 697 -3.62 -9.54 -21.73
N CYS A 698 -2.88 -9.44 -20.63
CA CYS A 698 -3.13 -10.25 -19.44
C CYS A 698 -4.51 -9.96 -18.82
N SER A 699 -4.86 -8.68 -18.68
CA SER A 699 -6.17 -8.25 -18.19
C SER A 699 -7.30 -8.67 -19.15
N GLY A 700 -7.09 -8.55 -20.45
CA GLY A 700 -8.04 -8.97 -21.48
C GLY A 700 -8.34 -10.46 -21.43
N LEU A 701 -7.30 -11.32 -21.33
CA LEU A 701 -7.49 -12.77 -21.22
C LEU A 701 -8.27 -13.16 -19.96
N MET A 702 -7.96 -12.53 -18.81
CA MET A 702 -8.72 -12.73 -17.57
C MET A 702 -10.20 -12.33 -17.76
N ARG A 703 -10.44 -11.16 -18.36
CA ARG A 703 -11.79 -10.66 -18.61
C ARG A 703 -12.60 -11.60 -19.50
N VAL A 704 -11.99 -12.14 -20.56
CA VAL A 704 -12.64 -13.10 -21.46
C VAL A 704 -13.05 -14.37 -20.72
N GLY A 705 -12.20 -14.89 -19.81
CA GLY A 705 -12.57 -16.04 -18.98
C GLY A 705 -13.77 -15.75 -18.08
N LEU A 706 -13.80 -14.57 -17.45
CA LEU A 706 -14.92 -14.14 -16.60
C LEU A 706 -16.22 -13.93 -17.38
N ASP A 707 -16.14 -13.30 -18.56
CA ASP A 707 -17.31 -12.96 -19.37
C ASP A 707 -17.91 -14.19 -20.07
N THR A 708 -17.07 -15.12 -20.53
CA THR A 708 -17.54 -16.33 -21.24
C THR A 708 -17.88 -17.48 -20.30
N GLY A 709 -17.38 -17.45 -19.06
CA GLY A 709 -17.48 -18.56 -18.12
C GLY A 709 -16.61 -19.77 -18.48
N VAL A 710 -15.81 -19.69 -19.56
CA VAL A 710 -14.86 -20.73 -19.97
C VAL A 710 -13.49 -20.41 -19.37
N PRO A 711 -12.83 -21.35 -18.67
CA PRO A 711 -11.48 -21.14 -18.14
C PRO A 711 -10.48 -20.74 -19.22
N VAL A 712 -9.79 -19.62 -19.00
CA VAL A 712 -8.71 -19.13 -19.87
C VAL A 712 -7.38 -19.19 -19.11
N ILE A 713 -6.49 -20.09 -19.53
CA ILE A 713 -5.15 -20.24 -18.95
C ILE A 713 -4.22 -19.18 -19.51
N LEU A 714 -3.53 -18.48 -18.61
CA LEU A 714 -2.60 -17.40 -18.95
C LEU A 714 -1.22 -17.97 -19.34
N GLY A 715 -1.00 -18.14 -20.64
CA GLY A 715 0.28 -18.57 -21.23
C GLY A 715 1.13 -17.43 -21.78
N VAL A 716 1.06 -16.23 -21.18
CA VAL A 716 1.79 -15.05 -21.66
C VAL A 716 3.08 -14.85 -20.87
N LEU A 717 4.24 -14.97 -21.52
CA LEU A 717 5.53 -14.64 -20.95
C LEU A 717 5.85 -13.16 -21.14
N THR A 718 6.11 -12.45 -20.05
CA THR A 718 6.58 -11.05 -20.05
C THR A 718 8.04 -11.03 -19.61
N ALA A 719 8.97 -11.10 -20.57
CA ALA A 719 10.40 -11.19 -20.31
C ALA A 719 11.10 -9.84 -20.53
N LEU A 720 12.13 -9.55 -19.72
CA LEU A 720 12.95 -8.35 -19.93
C LEU A 720 14.06 -8.58 -20.96
N THR A 721 14.44 -9.84 -21.17
CA THR A 721 15.46 -10.25 -22.13
C THR A 721 15.01 -11.48 -22.90
N GLU A 722 15.58 -11.69 -24.08
CA GLU A 722 15.32 -12.87 -24.90
C GLU A 722 15.73 -14.17 -24.20
N ASP A 723 16.89 -14.18 -23.52
CA ASP A 723 17.37 -15.37 -22.80
C ASP A 723 16.39 -15.83 -21.71
N GLN A 724 15.72 -14.90 -21.02
CA GLN A 724 14.66 -15.23 -20.06
C GLN A 724 13.45 -15.90 -20.73
N ALA A 725 13.10 -15.52 -21.95
CA ALA A 725 12.02 -16.15 -22.70
C ALA A 725 12.43 -17.56 -23.18
N LEU A 726 13.68 -17.73 -23.61
CA LEU A 726 14.24 -19.01 -24.03
C LEU A 726 14.31 -20.02 -22.86
N GLU A 727 14.79 -19.59 -21.68
CA GLU A 727 14.84 -20.44 -20.48
C GLU A 727 13.44 -20.90 -20.04
N ARG A 728 12.44 -20.02 -20.14
CA ARG A 728 11.05 -20.31 -19.76
C ARG A 728 10.29 -21.14 -20.81
N SER A 729 10.80 -21.22 -22.02
CA SER A 729 10.28 -22.09 -23.08
C SER A 729 11.04 -23.43 -23.17
N GLY A 730 12.03 -23.65 -22.31
CA GLY A 730 12.82 -24.89 -22.28
C GLY A 730 13.87 -24.99 -23.41
N VAL A 731 14.19 -23.86 -24.06
CA VAL A 731 15.17 -23.76 -25.14
C VAL A 731 16.30 -22.77 -24.80
N GLY A 732 16.59 -22.58 -23.51
CA GLY A 732 17.69 -21.75 -23.02
C GLY A 732 19.05 -22.13 -23.62
N ARG A 733 19.94 -21.14 -23.74
CA ARG A 733 21.29 -21.31 -24.33
C ARG A 733 22.25 -21.94 -23.32
N GLY A 734 23.10 -22.87 -23.78
CA GLY A 734 24.13 -23.52 -22.96
C GLY A 734 23.71 -24.85 -22.31
N ALA A 735 24.34 -25.24 -21.19
CA ALA A 735 24.07 -26.52 -20.51
C ALA A 735 22.73 -26.54 -19.74
N ASN A 736 22.15 -25.36 -19.46
CA ASN A 736 20.88 -25.23 -18.77
C ASN A 736 19.80 -24.76 -19.75
N LYS A 737 18.97 -25.69 -20.23
CA LYS A 737 17.88 -25.39 -21.17
C LYS A 737 16.67 -24.71 -20.51
N GLY A 738 16.65 -24.62 -19.18
CA GLY A 738 15.49 -24.12 -18.43
C GLY A 738 14.31 -25.10 -18.43
N HIS A 739 13.17 -24.65 -17.90
CA HIS A 739 11.92 -25.45 -17.79
C HIS A 739 10.88 -24.89 -18.75
N ASN A 740 10.27 -25.77 -19.54
CA ASN A 740 9.21 -25.38 -20.48
C ASN A 740 7.89 -25.19 -19.73
N HIS A 741 7.51 -23.93 -19.51
CA HIS A 741 6.26 -23.57 -18.83
C HIS A 741 4.99 -23.99 -19.58
N GLY A 742 5.09 -24.27 -20.89
CA GLY A 742 4.00 -24.86 -21.65
C GLY A 742 3.50 -26.18 -21.05
N LEU A 743 4.40 -26.96 -20.45
CA LEU A 743 4.02 -28.19 -19.74
C LEU A 743 3.10 -27.92 -18.55
N ASP A 744 3.34 -26.82 -17.83
CA ASP A 744 2.54 -26.45 -16.66
C ASP A 744 1.17 -25.92 -17.09
N TRP A 745 1.12 -25.10 -18.14
CA TRP A 745 -0.13 -24.53 -18.64
C TRP A 745 -1.08 -25.61 -19.19
N GLY A 746 -0.53 -26.62 -19.87
CA GLY A 746 -1.31 -27.77 -20.30
C GLY A 746 -1.88 -28.58 -19.13
N SER A 747 -1.10 -28.75 -18.05
CA SER A 747 -1.56 -29.45 -16.83
C SER A 747 -2.70 -28.65 -16.18
N ALA A 748 -2.51 -27.34 -16.05
CA ALA A 748 -3.47 -26.44 -15.42
C ALA A 748 -4.80 -26.42 -16.18
N ALA A 749 -4.78 -26.46 -17.52
CA ALA A 749 -5.99 -26.49 -18.33
C ALA A 749 -6.86 -27.73 -18.01
N VAL A 750 -6.24 -28.91 -17.93
CA VAL A 750 -6.95 -30.17 -17.66
C VAL A 750 -7.42 -30.23 -16.20
N GLU A 751 -6.57 -29.82 -15.26
CA GLU A 751 -6.88 -29.81 -13.83
C GLU A 751 -8.05 -28.89 -13.52
N TYR A 752 -8.03 -27.66 -14.08
CA TYR A 752 -9.07 -26.67 -13.84
C TYR A 752 -10.44 -27.20 -14.23
N VAL A 753 -10.58 -27.80 -15.41
CA VAL A 753 -11.85 -28.33 -15.89
C VAL A 753 -12.29 -29.57 -15.10
N SER A 754 -11.33 -30.43 -14.73
CA SER A 754 -11.61 -31.66 -13.99
C SER A 754 -12.21 -31.41 -12.60
N HIS A 755 -11.90 -30.27 -11.97
CA HIS A 755 -12.49 -29.86 -10.70
C HIS A 755 -13.88 -29.20 -10.81
N HIS A 756 -14.28 -28.74 -11.99
CA HIS A 756 -15.49 -27.93 -12.19
C HIS A 756 -16.58 -28.65 -13.01
N HIS A 757 -16.29 -29.83 -13.58
CA HIS A 757 -17.29 -30.65 -14.27
C HIS A 757 -18.02 -31.62 -13.31
N PRO A 758 -19.36 -31.59 -13.18
CA PRO A 758 -20.14 -32.38 -12.21
C PRO A 758 -20.20 -33.90 -12.47
N GLY A 759 -19.33 -34.45 -13.32
CA GLY A 759 -19.25 -35.89 -13.62
C GLY A 759 -17.85 -36.47 -13.63
N LEU A 760 -16.81 -35.67 -13.30
CA LEU A 760 -15.40 -36.05 -13.40
C LEU A 760 -14.63 -35.92 -12.07
N SER A 761 -15.29 -35.48 -10.99
CA SER A 761 -14.64 -35.29 -9.69
C SER A 761 -14.19 -36.63 -9.07
N PRO A 762 -12.93 -36.79 -8.65
CA PRO A 762 -12.55 -37.84 -7.72
C PRO A 762 -13.34 -37.65 -6.42
N VAL A 763 -13.91 -38.73 -5.89
CA VAL A 763 -14.71 -38.78 -4.65
C VAL A 763 -14.13 -37.86 -3.57
N GLN A 764 -14.83 -36.76 -3.24
CA GLN A 764 -14.43 -35.82 -2.18
C GLN A 764 -15.10 -36.16 -0.85
N THR A 765 -14.30 -36.38 0.19
CA THR A 765 -14.69 -36.18 1.58
C THR A 765 -14.76 -34.68 1.87
N HIS A 766 -15.88 -34.24 2.46
CA HIS A 766 -16.21 -32.85 2.80
C HIS A 766 -15.13 -32.12 3.62
N ALA A 767 -14.30 -31.32 2.96
CA ALA A 767 -13.68 -30.08 3.43
C ALA A 767 -12.96 -29.45 2.22
N ASP A 768 -12.85 -28.13 2.16
CA ASP A 768 -12.13 -27.35 1.13
C ASP A 768 -12.96 -26.89 -0.09
N LEU A 769 -13.82 -25.89 0.15
CA LEU A 769 -14.24 -24.94 -0.87
C LEU A 769 -13.50 -23.61 -0.63
N VAL A 770 -12.35 -23.45 -1.30
CA VAL A 770 -11.66 -22.17 -1.50
C VAL A 770 -11.51 -22.00 -3.01
N PRO A 771 -11.87 -20.85 -3.61
CA PRO A 771 -11.68 -20.63 -5.04
C PRO A 771 -10.18 -20.55 -5.36
N PHE A 772 -9.66 -21.58 -6.04
CA PHE A 772 -8.32 -21.62 -6.60
C PHE A 772 -8.24 -20.64 -7.79
N PHE A 773 -7.64 -19.48 -7.56
CA PHE A 773 -7.13 -18.61 -8.62
C PHE A 773 -5.63 -18.36 -8.32
N PHE A 774 -4.80 -18.53 -9.36
CA PHE A 774 -3.33 -18.55 -9.38
C PHE A 774 -2.65 -19.88 -9.00
N VAL A 775 -2.43 -20.72 -10.02
CA VAL A 775 -1.22 -21.57 -10.09
C VAL A 775 -0.36 -21.04 -11.22
N CYS A 776 0.43 -20.02 -10.90
CA CYS A 776 1.71 -19.74 -11.52
C CYS A 776 2.57 -19.04 -10.44
N ASP A 777 3.79 -19.52 -10.28
CA ASP A 777 4.89 -18.91 -9.50
C ASP A 777 5.11 -19.28 -8.01
N ALA A 778 4.43 -20.30 -7.45
CA ALA A 778 4.75 -20.80 -6.10
C ALA A 778 5.83 -21.92 -6.06
N ARG A 779 6.18 -22.54 -7.21
CA ARG A 779 7.21 -23.59 -7.28
C ARG A 779 8.65 -23.05 -7.47
N MET A 780 8.83 -21.77 -7.76
CA MET A 780 10.15 -21.18 -8.03
C MET A 780 11.03 -21.00 -6.78
N ALA A 781 10.44 -20.75 -5.61
CA ALA A 781 11.23 -20.49 -4.39
C ALA A 781 11.86 -21.74 -3.75
N LEU A 782 11.41 -22.96 -4.10
CA LEU A 782 11.82 -24.20 -3.43
C LEU A 782 12.78 -25.09 -4.25
N LYS A 783 13.04 -24.78 -5.53
CA LYS A 783 13.96 -25.58 -6.38
C LYS A 783 15.30 -24.93 -6.69
N THR A 784 15.51 -23.65 -6.36
CA THR A 784 16.79 -22.94 -6.57
C THR A 784 17.86 -23.26 -5.52
N ASN A 785 17.54 -23.98 -4.44
CA ASN A 785 18.50 -24.38 -3.39
C ASN A 785 19.04 -25.83 -3.49
N ARG A 786 18.95 -26.48 -4.66
CA ARG A 786 19.56 -27.82 -4.89
C ARG A 786 20.67 -27.82 -5.97
N TRP A 787 21.56 -26.83 -5.93
CA TRP A 787 22.76 -26.80 -6.78
C TRP A 787 24.01 -26.53 -5.93
N ALA A 788 24.32 -27.42 -4.99
CA ALA A 788 25.63 -27.47 -4.34
C ALA A 788 25.93 -28.85 -3.71
N GLU A 789 25.60 -29.97 -4.37
CA GLU A 789 26.13 -31.27 -3.98
C GLU A 789 26.42 -32.15 -5.20
N GLY A 790 27.70 -32.51 -5.37
CA GLY A 790 28.23 -33.47 -6.35
C GLY A 790 29.31 -32.84 -7.24
N LYS A 791 30.60 -33.19 -7.18
CA LYS A 791 31.26 -34.37 -6.61
C LYS A 791 32.71 -34.03 -6.21
N LEU A 792 33.19 -34.76 -5.20
CA LEU A 792 34.59 -34.97 -4.87
C LEU A 792 35.41 -35.42 -6.10
N ALA A 793 36.54 -34.75 -6.35
CA ALA A 793 37.88 -35.29 -6.64
C ALA A 793 38.87 -34.12 -6.66
#